data_AF-M5BJR5-F1
#
_entry.id   AF-M5BJR5-F1
#
_cell.length_a   1.000
_cell.length_b   1.000
_cell.length_c   1.000
_cell.angle_alpha   90.00
_cell.angle_beta   90.00
_cell.angle_gamma   90.00
#
_symmetry.space_group_name_H-M   'P 1'
#
loop_
_entity.id
_entity.type
_entity.pdbx_description
1 polymer ?
#
loop_
_entity_poly.entity_id
_entity_poly.type
_entity_poly.pdbx_seq_one_letter_code
_entity_poly.pdbx_strand_id
1 'polypeptide(L)'
;MPPEEYQYLFTPNFMRTWINHLSAPDRHLHKAAKKAASDIVKAVERNPSIGFSLVTHLQGAHGNQQFDRITRTKTIETILASTDIEGVKKYTTSLVNQLRESAASDTEPSEQDSKRRYVFEQLAALMRNGSIPKDDEWIKSVLELFILHGLFTVTKKNKNSEITSLHHVTKPPLSDALRSTCQSKLFTILGDLCSQTKVVKGESGESTRMTSSATDGELWITKAAKIVETLEQDSTHVSPLAETDEDIIDLRTRARKVLKAIRKRADDDASRGTELLISALLLETYNAEDDSADSLESCLDATEKLFNLSKKSKTAEEDEHSAIDLLIDVIIGILEKSSAFGKSVAVQAFGLLSGSVENSTIDLILLQLEQRDINEEEEEEEEDNEAAEAVEEMAEAEEDENEDEDGDNEDEDEDNDSDSDSEGDSVDEDAEIEVDPEFRKQVAEALRVNGMAAAEDEDSGSDSEDEVLLDDDQMMQLDEQLAKVFRAHTGNSKEKKGAQREATHFKIRILDLVDTFLSKQPQSPYAPRVILPLVNIVVSAGPDERQLSEKTTGILRARIGKSKDVPTSGSDKEATLEDLRNLHELARKTPIPELSACGIYLSKVLQGGPQVLEVYRASIEDFARRKNSKLPPAFLKDFVLRQTSHAWELREHIVGQATPGVAINVYRQMQLWQLLQTLLSQVSPLCQDASVVDQLFSFIPLIRDPLYKSLSAACEQTDHSANAAQVKELLKIGLQAVRLSRKTARPTDSISSAWDSSAFEKVKEQLANSERFKGSPAIQSLARQLSSLLAPPTGENASVNKKRKETTGEVTINGAESEPRKKRKKVKKQKTNKTATNDD
;
A
#
# COMPACT_ATOMS: atom_id res chain seq x y z
N MET A 1 28.36 -35.76 15.59
CA MET A 1 27.68 -36.94 15.05
C MET A 1 27.67 -36.78 13.54
N PRO A 2 28.29 -37.71 12.77
CA PRO A 2 28.20 -37.76 11.32
C PRO A 2 26.73 -37.80 10.84
N PRO A 3 26.39 -37.31 9.64
CA PRO A 3 25.02 -37.31 9.14
C PRO A 3 24.35 -38.69 9.12
N GLU A 4 25.12 -39.75 8.85
CA GLU A 4 24.65 -41.14 8.82
C GLU A 4 24.18 -41.67 10.19
N GLU A 5 24.61 -41.03 11.28
CA GLU A 5 24.20 -41.38 12.64
C GLU A 5 22.94 -40.60 13.09
N TYR A 6 22.45 -39.62 12.31
CA TYR A 6 21.25 -38.85 12.66
C TYR A 6 19.98 -39.69 12.72
N GLN A 7 19.91 -40.80 11.99
CA GLN A 7 18.83 -41.78 12.09
C GLN A 7 18.63 -42.31 13.53
N TYR A 8 19.68 -42.31 14.35
CA TYR A 8 19.59 -42.71 15.75
C TYR A 8 18.98 -41.64 16.66
N LEU A 9 18.92 -40.38 16.21
CA LEU A 9 18.22 -39.30 16.90
C LEU A 9 16.72 -39.32 16.56
N PHE A 10 16.38 -39.58 15.31
CA PHE A 10 15.00 -39.54 14.79
C PHE A 10 14.30 -40.90 14.84
N THR A 11 14.34 -41.55 16.01
CA THR A 11 13.69 -42.86 16.21
C THR A 11 12.16 -42.78 16.08
N PRO A 12 11.47 -43.90 15.76
CA PRO A 12 10.01 -43.89 15.57
C PRO A 12 9.23 -43.33 16.77
N ASN A 13 9.63 -43.73 17.99
CA ASN A 13 8.96 -43.29 19.21
C ASN A 13 9.23 -41.82 19.50
N PHE A 14 10.46 -41.35 19.24
CA PHE A 14 10.80 -39.94 19.39
C PHE A 14 9.98 -39.09 18.42
N MET A 15 10.01 -39.41 17.12
CA MET A 15 9.30 -38.64 16.10
C MET A 15 7.80 -38.59 16.35
N ARG A 16 7.16 -39.74 16.64
CA ARG A 16 5.72 -39.78 16.97
C ARG A 16 5.39 -38.91 18.17
N THR A 17 6.18 -39.00 19.24
CA THR A 17 5.98 -38.21 20.46
C THR A 17 6.17 -36.73 20.17
N TRP A 18 7.24 -36.39 19.46
CA TRP A 18 7.61 -35.01 19.17
C TRP A 18 6.60 -34.32 18.25
N ILE A 19 6.18 -34.96 17.15
CA ILE A 19 5.15 -34.44 16.23
C ILE A 19 3.83 -34.22 16.99
N ASN A 20 3.37 -35.21 17.79
CA ASN A 20 2.13 -35.09 18.55
C ASN A 20 2.16 -33.96 19.60
N HIS A 21 3.32 -33.69 20.19
CA HIS A 21 3.47 -32.59 21.13
C HIS A 21 3.69 -31.23 20.45
N LEU A 22 4.18 -31.20 19.21
CA LEU A 22 4.23 -29.97 18.42
C LEU A 22 2.85 -29.54 17.91
N SER A 23 1.98 -30.49 17.54
CA SER A 23 0.74 -30.20 16.79
C SER A 23 -0.27 -29.29 17.48
N ALA A 24 -0.24 -29.17 18.82
CA ALA A 24 -1.19 -28.34 19.56
C ALA A 24 -0.60 -27.76 20.86
N PRO A 25 -0.95 -26.51 21.22
CA PRO A 25 -0.36 -25.79 22.36
C PRO A 25 -0.79 -26.32 23.73
N ASP A 26 -1.92 -27.03 23.81
CA ASP A 26 -2.49 -27.64 25.01
C ASP A 26 -1.74 -28.92 25.45
N ARG A 27 -0.84 -29.44 24.60
CA ARG A 27 -0.10 -30.68 24.87
C ARG A 27 0.96 -30.47 25.96
N HIS A 28 1.04 -31.41 26.91
CA HIS A 28 1.93 -31.33 28.09
C HIS A 28 3.40 -30.97 27.80
N LEU A 29 3.98 -31.49 26.70
CA LEU A 29 5.39 -31.23 26.34
C LEU A 29 5.55 -30.21 25.20
N HIS A 30 4.51 -29.45 24.84
CA HIS A 30 4.54 -28.54 23.69
C HIS A 30 5.70 -27.54 23.76
N LYS A 31 5.92 -26.89 24.91
CA LYS A 31 7.03 -25.94 25.09
C LYS A 31 8.41 -26.60 24.88
N ALA A 32 8.59 -27.83 25.36
CA ALA A 32 9.83 -28.58 25.18
C ALA A 32 10.01 -29.03 23.72
N ALA A 33 8.93 -29.46 23.07
CA ALA A 33 8.90 -29.85 21.67
C ALA A 33 9.25 -28.66 20.75
N LYS A 34 8.67 -27.47 20.99
CA LYS A 34 8.96 -26.22 20.28
C LYS A 34 10.42 -25.79 20.48
N LYS A 35 10.94 -25.93 21.70
CA LYS A 35 12.36 -25.69 21.97
C LYS A 35 13.28 -26.63 21.18
N ALA A 36 12.96 -27.92 21.11
CA ALA A 36 13.73 -28.88 20.31
C ALA A 36 13.72 -28.52 18.82
N ALA A 37 12.59 -28.07 18.26
CA ALA A 37 12.51 -27.58 16.88
C ALA A 37 13.42 -26.36 16.65
N SER A 38 13.39 -25.38 17.57
CA SER A 38 14.28 -24.21 17.53
C SER A 38 15.76 -24.60 17.64
N ASP A 39 16.10 -25.57 18.48
CA ASP A 39 17.48 -26.03 18.65
C ASP A 39 17.99 -26.76 17.40
N ILE A 40 17.12 -27.47 16.66
CA ILE A 40 17.44 -28.08 15.36
C ILE A 40 17.73 -27.00 14.32
N VAL A 41 16.89 -25.96 14.21
CA VAL A 41 17.12 -24.82 13.31
C VAL A 41 18.47 -24.15 13.62
N LYS A 42 18.74 -23.85 14.89
CA LYS A 42 20.02 -23.28 15.34
C LYS A 42 21.23 -24.16 15.03
N ALA A 43 21.05 -25.49 14.97
CA ALA A 43 22.12 -26.39 14.59
C ALA A 43 22.46 -26.26 13.09
N VAL A 44 21.45 -26.04 12.24
CA VAL A 44 21.62 -25.79 10.80
C VAL A 44 22.25 -24.42 10.56
N GLU A 45 21.78 -23.37 11.25
CA GLU A 45 22.39 -22.03 11.17
C GLU A 45 23.90 -22.06 11.49
N ARG A 46 24.31 -22.90 12.44
CA ARG A 46 25.73 -23.09 12.81
C ARG A 46 26.50 -23.96 11.82
N ASN A 47 25.82 -24.87 11.13
CA ASN A 47 26.42 -25.76 10.15
C ASN A 47 25.44 -26.06 9.00
N PRO A 48 25.37 -25.19 7.98
CA PRO A 48 24.38 -25.31 6.90
C PRO A 48 24.38 -26.64 6.15
N SER A 49 25.54 -27.32 6.08
CA SER A 49 25.71 -28.59 5.36
C SER A 49 24.86 -29.76 5.87
N ILE A 50 24.34 -29.67 7.10
CA ILE A 50 23.54 -30.74 7.72
C ILE A 50 22.05 -30.64 7.38
N GLY A 51 21.60 -29.51 6.82
CA GLY A 51 20.19 -29.18 6.63
C GLY A 51 19.45 -30.21 5.76
N PHE A 52 20.00 -30.58 4.60
CA PHE A 52 19.44 -31.64 3.75
C PHE A 52 19.22 -32.94 4.50
N SER A 53 20.24 -33.39 5.25
CA SER A 53 20.14 -34.63 6.02
C SER A 53 19.02 -34.55 7.05
N LEU A 54 18.89 -33.43 7.77
CA LEU A 54 17.80 -33.26 8.74
C LEU A 54 16.43 -33.26 8.08
N VAL A 55 16.24 -32.53 6.97
CA VAL A 55 14.96 -32.52 6.23
C VAL A 55 14.58 -33.94 5.80
N THR A 56 15.52 -34.72 5.26
CA THR A 56 15.23 -36.12 4.86
C THR A 56 14.81 -37.02 6.02
N HIS A 57 15.29 -36.78 7.25
CA HIS A 57 14.83 -37.54 8.41
C HIS A 57 13.47 -37.05 8.93
N LEU A 58 13.22 -35.74 8.90
CA LEU A 58 11.96 -35.13 9.34
C LEU A 58 10.78 -35.43 8.42
N GLN A 59 11.04 -35.61 7.12
CA GLN A 59 10.05 -36.00 6.11
C GLN A 59 10.11 -37.48 5.73
N GLY A 60 11.07 -38.23 6.31
CA GLY A 60 11.35 -39.62 5.96
C GLY A 60 10.45 -40.63 6.68
N ALA A 61 10.94 -41.88 6.77
CA ALA A 61 10.16 -43.05 7.22
C ALA A 61 9.52 -42.95 8.62
N HIS A 62 10.05 -42.10 9.49
CA HIS A 62 9.52 -41.89 10.84
C HIS A 62 8.92 -40.49 11.02
N GLY A 63 8.99 -39.65 10.00
CA GLY A 63 8.52 -38.29 9.98
C GLY A 63 7.20 -38.15 9.23
N ASN A 64 6.98 -36.96 8.65
CA ASN A 64 5.84 -36.72 7.78
C ASN A 64 6.21 -35.73 6.68
N GLN A 65 5.80 -36.00 5.44
CA GLN A 65 6.03 -35.12 4.30
C GLN A 65 5.42 -33.72 4.49
N GLN A 66 4.34 -33.63 5.26
CA GLN A 66 3.64 -32.40 5.66
C GLN A 66 3.97 -32.04 7.11
N PHE A 67 5.23 -32.25 7.53
CA PHE A 67 5.69 -32.01 8.90
C PHE A 67 5.19 -30.67 9.43
N ASP A 68 5.53 -29.57 8.74
CA ASP A 68 5.21 -28.20 9.14
C ASP A 68 3.71 -27.93 9.29
N ARG A 69 2.88 -28.50 8.40
CA ARG A 69 1.42 -28.41 8.47
C ARG A 69 0.85 -29.11 9.69
N ILE A 70 1.29 -30.34 9.95
CA ILE A 70 0.79 -31.16 11.07
C ILE A 70 1.28 -30.60 12.40
N THR A 71 2.51 -30.07 12.44
CA THR A 71 3.09 -29.49 13.64
C THR A 71 2.71 -28.03 13.85
N ARG A 72 2.09 -27.37 12.86
CA ARG A 72 1.81 -25.93 12.85
C ARG A 72 3.08 -25.11 13.15
N THR A 73 4.18 -25.46 12.47
CA THR A 73 5.49 -24.81 12.58
C THR A 73 6.06 -24.52 11.20
N LYS A 74 7.05 -23.63 11.09
CA LYS A 74 7.84 -23.41 9.85
C LYS A 74 9.23 -24.07 9.95
N THR A 75 9.32 -25.27 10.53
CA THR A 75 10.61 -25.90 10.89
C THR A 75 11.39 -26.31 9.65
N ILE A 76 10.75 -27.03 8.72
CA ILE A 76 11.39 -27.47 7.47
C ILE A 76 11.75 -26.27 6.62
N GLU A 77 10.82 -25.33 6.48
CA GLU A 77 11.03 -24.09 5.74
C GLU A 77 12.26 -23.32 6.26
N THR A 78 12.36 -23.12 7.58
CA THR A 78 13.49 -22.39 8.20
C THR A 78 14.80 -23.17 8.07
N ILE A 79 14.77 -24.51 8.15
CA ILE A 79 15.95 -25.35 7.90
C ILE A 79 16.44 -25.14 6.47
N LEU A 80 15.55 -25.21 5.47
CA LEU A 80 15.91 -25.03 4.06
C LEU A 80 16.44 -23.63 3.76
N ALA A 81 15.87 -22.59 4.37
CA ALA A 81 16.37 -21.22 4.28
C ALA A 81 17.79 -21.05 4.87
N SER A 82 18.13 -21.87 5.87
CA SER A 82 19.44 -21.84 6.54
C SER A 82 20.45 -22.86 5.98
N THR A 83 20.04 -23.69 5.01
CA THR A 83 20.87 -24.73 4.39
C THR A 83 21.76 -24.13 3.31
N ASP A 84 22.89 -24.75 2.99
CA ASP A 84 23.71 -24.32 1.85
C ASP A 84 23.10 -24.72 0.48
N ILE A 85 23.57 -24.07 -0.59
CA ILE A 85 23.07 -24.34 -1.95
C ILE A 85 23.26 -25.82 -2.36
N GLU A 86 24.32 -26.47 -1.89
CA GLU A 86 24.55 -27.89 -2.15
C GLU A 86 23.49 -28.78 -1.49
N GLY A 87 23.10 -28.48 -0.26
CA GLY A 87 22.01 -29.16 0.44
C GLY A 87 20.66 -28.97 -0.25
N VAL A 88 20.36 -27.75 -0.72
CA VAL A 88 19.14 -27.47 -1.51
C VAL A 88 19.15 -28.27 -2.82
N LYS A 89 20.26 -28.28 -3.56
CA LYS A 89 20.43 -29.09 -4.79
C LYS A 89 20.23 -30.59 -4.52
N LYS A 90 20.75 -31.12 -3.41
CA LYS A 90 20.53 -32.52 -2.99
C LYS A 90 19.06 -32.79 -2.68
N TYR A 91 18.37 -31.88 -2.01
CA TYR A 91 16.94 -31.98 -1.73
C TYR A 91 16.10 -32.01 -3.02
N THR A 92 16.33 -31.06 -3.92
CA THR A 92 15.70 -31.05 -5.25
C THR A 92 15.97 -32.32 -6.03
N THR A 93 17.21 -32.83 -6.02
CA THR A 93 17.55 -34.10 -6.69
C THR A 93 16.76 -35.27 -6.09
N SER A 94 16.58 -35.31 -4.76
CA SER A 94 15.75 -36.32 -4.09
C SER A 94 14.29 -36.24 -4.53
N LEU A 95 13.71 -35.04 -4.62
CA LEU A 95 12.34 -34.83 -5.10
C LEU A 95 12.18 -35.26 -6.57
N VAL A 96 13.12 -34.89 -7.43
CA VAL A 96 13.14 -35.31 -8.84
C VAL A 96 13.29 -36.82 -8.97
N ASN A 97 14.04 -37.49 -8.08
CA ASN A 97 14.11 -38.95 -8.07
C ASN A 97 12.77 -39.58 -7.67
N GLN A 98 12.06 -39.02 -6.68
CA GLN A 98 10.71 -39.47 -6.31
C GLN A 98 9.71 -39.33 -7.47
N LEU A 99 9.81 -38.26 -8.26
CA LEU A 99 9.00 -38.09 -9.48
C LEU A 99 9.28 -39.19 -10.53
N ARG A 100 10.53 -39.67 -10.59
CA ARG A 100 10.99 -40.69 -11.55
C ARG A 100 10.70 -42.12 -11.11
N GLU A 101 10.46 -42.36 -9.82
CA GLU A 101 10.14 -43.69 -9.30
C GLU A 101 8.89 -44.25 -9.97
N SER A 102 9.03 -45.45 -10.56
CA SER A 102 7.89 -46.19 -11.10
C SER A 102 7.07 -46.78 -9.96
N ALA A 103 5.74 -46.72 -10.10
CA ALA A 103 4.83 -47.40 -9.19
C ALA A 103 5.19 -48.89 -9.08
N ALA A 104 5.08 -49.45 -7.87
CA ALA A 104 5.08 -50.90 -7.72
C ALA A 104 3.83 -51.46 -8.42
N SER A 105 3.86 -52.74 -8.80
CA SER A 105 2.76 -53.37 -9.56
C SER A 105 1.38 -53.26 -8.90
N ASP A 106 1.34 -52.97 -7.59
CA ASP A 106 0.15 -52.96 -6.75
C ASP A 106 -0.22 -51.54 -6.25
N THR A 107 0.46 -50.48 -6.71
CA THR A 107 0.17 -49.09 -6.29
C THR A 107 -0.99 -48.52 -7.09
N GLU A 108 -2.00 -47.96 -6.43
CA GLU A 108 -3.09 -47.30 -7.14
C GLU A 108 -2.58 -46.06 -7.92
N PRO A 109 -3.07 -45.82 -9.14
CA PRO A 109 -2.69 -44.64 -9.93
C PRO A 109 -2.87 -43.31 -9.18
N SER A 110 -3.89 -43.21 -8.33
CA SER A 110 -4.18 -42.02 -7.49
C SER A 110 -3.07 -41.74 -6.46
N GLU A 111 -2.49 -42.78 -5.85
CA GLU A 111 -1.40 -42.65 -4.90
C GLU A 111 -0.11 -42.18 -5.58
N GLN A 112 0.15 -42.65 -6.80
CA GLN A 112 1.31 -42.20 -7.58
C GLN A 112 1.14 -40.75 -8.00
N ASP A 113 -0.05 -40.34 -8.43
CA ASP A 113 -0.30 -38.97 -8.82
C ASP A 113 -0.22 -38.01 -7.63
N SER A 114 -0.70 -38.42 -6.46
CA SER A 114 -0.56 -37.66 -5.21
C SER A 114 0.91 -37.41 -4.83
N LYS A 115 1.77 -38.43 -4.97
CA LYS A 115 3.22 -38.29 -4.74
C LYS A 115 3.88 -37.31 -5.72
N ARG A 116 3.48 -37.36 -7.00
CA ARG A 116 4.00 -36.47 -8.04
C ARG A 116 3.53 -35.04 -7.86
N ARG A 117 2.27 -34.85 -7.46
CA ARG A 117 1.71 -33.54 -7.08
C ARG A 117 2.52 -32.92 -5.95
N TYR A 118 2.79 -33.69 -4.89
CA TYR A 118 3.64 -33.26 -3.78
C TYR A 118 5.02 -32.80 -4.26
N VAL A 119 5.66 -33.52 -5.19
CA VAL A 119 6.96 -33.10 -5.74
C VAL A 119 6.87 -31.72 -6.41
N PHE A 120 5.87 -31.50 -7.28
CA PHE A 120 5.71 -30.20 -7.94
C PHE A 120 5.40 -29.08 -6.93
N GLU A 121 4.55 -29.32 -5.93
CA GLU A 121 4.26 -28.37 -4.87
C GLU A 121 5.51 -28.00 -4.07
N GLN A 122 6.33 -28.98 -3.67
CA GLN A 122 7.57 -28.72 -2.95
C GLN A 122 8.57 -27.94 -3.80
N LEU A 123 8.74 -28.28 -5.08
CA LEU A 123 9.65 -27.56 -5.96
C LEU A 123 9.21 -26.11 -6.19
N ALA A 124 7.90 -25.86 -6.36
CA ALA A 124 7.36 -24.51 -6.47
C ALA A 124 7.56 -23.71 -5.17
N ALA A 125 7.34 -24.32 -4.01
CA ALA A 125 7.59 -23.67 -2.71
C ALA A 125 9.07 -23.27 -2.52
N LEU A 126 10.02 -24.13 -2.93
CA LEU A 126 11.45 -23.82 -2.90
C LEU A 126 11.79 -22.61 -3.79
N MET A 127 11.16 -22.51 -4.96
CA MET A 127 11.35 -21.40 -5.90
C MET A 127 10.78 -20.09 -5.37
N ARG A 128 9.60 -20.12 -4.75
CA ARG A 128 8.91 -18.96 -4.19
C ARG A 128 9.66 -18.33 -3.02
N ASN A 129 10.16 -19.16 -2.09
CA ASN A 129 10.76 -18.66 -0.85
C ASN A 129 12.11 -17.95 -1.12
N GLY A 130 12.12 -16.61 -1.11
CA GLY A 130 13.29 -15.77 -1.37
C GLY A 130 14.49 -15.99 -0.45
N SER A 131 14.28 -16.54 0.76
CA SER A 131 15.34 -16.78 1.75
C SER A 131 16.17 -18.02 1.45
N ILE A 132 15.64 -18.98 0.69
CA ILE A 132 16.37 -20.19 0.30
C ILE A 132 17.48 -19.81 -0.70
N PRO A 133 18.73 -20.26 -0.50
CA PRO A 133 19.82 -20.01 -1.44
C PRO A 133 19.53 -20.59 -2.83
N LYS A 134 19.74 -19.78 -3.88
CA LYS A 134 19.53 -20.15 -5.29
C LYS A 134 20.68 -19.70 -6.15
N ASP A 135 21.24 -20.63 -6.93
CA ASP A 135 22.10 -20.30 -8.06
C ASP A 135 21.36 -20.50 -9.39
N ASP A 136 21.95 -19.99 -10.46
CA ASP A 136 21.29 -19.95 -11.76
C ASP A 136 21.12 -21.34 -12.37
N GLU A 137 22.06 -22.24 -12.12
CA GLU A 137 22.01 -23.63 -12.58
C GLU A 137 20.82 -24.36 -11.95
N TRP A 138 20.62 -24.19 -10.64
CA TRP A 138 19.51 -24.79 -9.92
C TRP A 138 18.16 -24.26 -10.42
N ILE A 139 18.00 -22.94 -10.54
CA ILE A 139 16.77 -22.32 -11.09
C ILE A 139 16.49 -22.87 -12.49
N LYS A 140 17.50 -22.88 -13.35
CA LYS A 140 17.38 -23.41 -14.72
C LYS A 140 16.91 -24.87 -14.71
N SER A 141 17.47 -25.72 -13.84
CA SER A 141 17.10 -27.14 -13.76
C SER A 141 15.64 -27.35 -13.35
N VAL A 142 15.11 -26.51 -12.46
CA VAL A 142 13.70 -26.55 -12.04
C VAL A 142 12.80 -26.05 -13.17
N LEU A 143 13.15 -24.94 -13.83
CA LEU A 143 12.41 -24.45 -15.00
C LEU A 143 12.37 -25.49 -16.13
N GLU A 144 13.50 -26.12 -16.45
CA GLU A 144 13.58 -27.20 -17.43
C GLU A 144 12.61 -28.35 -17.11
N LEU A 145 12.48 -28.73 -15.84
CA LEU A 145 11.54 -29.77 -15.40
C LEU A 145 10.08 -29.36 -15.59
N PHE A 146 9.70 -28.17 -15.12
CA PHE A 146 8.32 -27.67 -15.22
C PHE A 146 7.90 -27.41 -16.67
N ILE A 147 8.77 -26.83 -17.50
CA ILE A 147 8.51 -26.62 -18.92
C ILE A 147 8.34 -27.96 -19.64
N LEU A 148 9.24 -28.92 -19.38
CA LEU A 148 9.19 -30.22 -20.05
C LEU A 148 7.90 -30.98 -19.73
N HIS A 149 7.44 -30.94 -18.49
CA HIS A 149 6.27 -31.70 -18.03
C HIS A 149 4.95 -30.93 -18.15
N GLY A 150 5.00 -29.60 -18.16
CA GLY A 150 3.83 -28.73 -18.27
C GLY A 150 3.46 -28.38 -19.71
N LEU A 151 4.41 -28.38 -20.66
CA LEU A 151 4.15 -27.96 -22.06
C LEU A 151 4.43 -29.05 -23.11
N PHE A 152 5.09 -30.15 -22.73
CA PHE A 152 5.48 -31.21 -23.66
C PHE A 152 5.19 -32.62 -23.11
N THR A 153 5.11 -33.59 -24.02
CA THR A 153 5.14 -35.02 -23.72
C THR A 153 6.50 -35.59 -24.11
N VAL A 154 7.17 -36.28 -23.18
CA VAL A 154 8.43 -36.98 -23.47
C VAL A 154 8.13 -38.32 -24.14
N THR A 155 8.45 -38.44 -25.41
CA THR A 155 8.25 -39.69 -26.19
C THR A 155 9.45 -40.63 -26.07
N LYS A 156 10.68 -40.09 -26.03
CA LYS A 156 11.92 -40.86 -25.94
C LYS A 156 12.95 -40.12 -25.07
N LYS A 157 13.80 -40.87 -24.36
CA LYS A 157 14.93 -40.28 -23.63
C LYS A 157 16.02 -39.80 -24.58
N ASN A 158 16.57 -38.61 -24.34
CA ASN A 158 17.73 -38.08 -25.03
C ASN A 158 18.88 -37.89 -24.03
N LYS A 159 19.81 -38.86 -23.96
CA LYS A 159 20.96 -38.79 -23.04
C LYS A 159 22.00 -37.72 -23.41
N ASN A 160 21.95 -37.20 -24.64
CA ASN A 160 22.90 -36.22 -25.14
C ASN A 160 22.35 -34.79 -25.06
N SER A 161 21.10 -34.62 -24.61
CA SER A 161 20.50 -33.30 -24.45
C SER A 161 21.16 -32.53 -23.30
N GLU A 162 21.31 -31.23 -23.48
CA GLU A 162 21.71 -30.30 -22.41
C GLU A 162 20.63 -30.18 -21.33
N ILE A 163 19.37 -30.45 -21.67
CA ILE A 163 18.24 -30.47 -20.75
C ILE A 163 18.24 -31.81 -20.01
N THR A 164 18.71 -31.81 -18.77
CA THR A 164 18.94 -33.04 -18.00
C THR A 164 17.64 -33.80 -17.72
N SER A 165 16.52 -33.10 -17.65
CA SER A 165 15.18 -33.69 -17.48
C SER A 165 14.78 -34.63 -18.64
N LEU A 166 15.32 -34.43 -19.86
CA LEU A 166 15.08 -35.32 -21.02
C LEU A 166 15.83 -36.65 -20.97
N HIS A 167 16.74 -36.83 -20.01
CA HIS A 167 17.49 -38.08 -19.87
C HIS A 167 16.61 -39.24 -19.36
N HIS A 168 15.42 -38.93 -18.87
CA HIS A 168 14.45 -39.85 -18.30
C HIS A 168 13.08 -39.73 -18.98
N VAL A 169 12.31 -40.84 -19.00
CA VAL A 169 10.90 -40.84 -19.42
C VAL A 169 10.08 -41.29 -18.23
N THR A 170 9.20 -40.41 -17.75
CA THR A 170 8.33 -40.68 -16.60
C THR A 170 7.32 -41.77 -16.95
N LYS A 171 7.30 -42.87 -16.18
CA LYS A 171 6.42 -44.02 -16.40
C LYS A 171 5.64 -44.38 -15.12
N PRO A 172 4.30 -44.50 -15.18
CA PRO A 172 3.41 -44.09 -16.27
C PRO A 172 3.52 -42.59 -16.58
N PRO A 173 3.06 -42.12 -17.76
CA PRO A 173 2.97 -40.68 -18.08
C PRO A 173 2.21 -39.91 -17.00
N LEU A 174 2.45 -38.59 -16.92
CA LEU A 174 1.64 -37.71 -16.06
C LEU A 174 0.21 -37.65 -16.61
N SER A 175 -0.77 -37.73 -15.72
CA SER A 175 -2.19 -37.45 -16.02
C SER A 175 -2.40 -36.00 -16.43
N ASP A 176 -3.50 -35.71 -17.12
CA ASP A 176 -3.80 -34.36 -17.60
C ASP A 176 -4.00 -33.37 -16.45
N ALA A 177 -4.62 -33.81 -15.33
CA ALA A 177 -4.76 -33.00 -14.12
C ALA A 177 -3.40 -32.59 -13.51
N LEU A 178 -2.42 -33.52 -13.47
CA LEU A 178 -1.07 -33.20 -13.02
C LEU A 178 -0.33 -32.28 -13.99
N ARG A 179 -0.57 -32.41 -15.30
CA ARG A 179 0.03 -31.53 -16.32
C ARG A 179 -0.50 -30.10 -16.16
N SER A 180 -1.81 -29.93 -16.01
CA SER A 180 -2.44 -28.63 -15.71
C SER A 180 -1.88 -28.03 -14.41
N THR A 181 -1.77 -28.84 -13.34
CA THR A 181 -1.13 -28.40 -12.09
C THR A 181 0.33 -27.95 -12.31
N CYS A 182 1.11 -28.72 -13.09
CA CYS A 182 2.50 -28.40 -13.42
C CYS A 182 2.59 -27.09 -14.22
N GLN A 183 1.71 -26.88 -15.19
CA GLN A 183 1.62 -25.66 -16.00
C GLN A 183 1.24 -24.44 -15.15
N SER A 184 0.21 -24.54 -14.31
CA SER A 184 -0.17 -23.46 -13.37
C SER A 184 0.98 -23.08 -12.44
N LYS A 185 1.69 -24.08 -11.87
CA LYS A 185 2.86 -23.82 -11.03
C LYS A 185 4.05 -23.27 -11.82
N LEU A 186 4.22 -23.61 -13.10
CA LEU A 186 5.24 -23.00 -13.97
C LEU A 186 5.05 -21.48 -14.05
N PHE A 187 3.84 -21.01 -14.38
CA PHE A 187 3.56 -19.58 -14.48
C PHE A 187 3.66 -18.88 -13.11
N THR A 188 3.26 -19.55 -12.03
CA THR A 188 3.50 -19.06 -10.67
C THR A 188 4.99 -18.83 -10.40
N ILE A 189 5.84 -19.83 -10.71
CA ILE A 189 7.30 -19.73 -10.54
C ILE A 189 7.88 -18.62 -11.41
N LEU A 190 7.41 -18.46 -12.65
CA LEU A 190 7.86 -17.39 -13.54
C LEU A 190 7.48 -16.01 -12.99
N GLY A 191 6.30 -15.87 -12.39
CA GLY A 191 5.85 -14.64 -11.73
C GLY A 191 6.70 -14.31 -10.50
N ASP A 192 6.93 -15.31 -9.64
CA ASP A 192 7.81 -15.19 -8.47
C ASP A 192 9.22 -14.76 -8.88
N LEU A 193 9.79 -15.39 -9.91
CA LEU A 193 11.11 -15.04 -10.44
C LEU A 193 11.15 -13.64 -11.06
N CYS A 194 10.06 -13.17 -11.65
CA CYS A 194 9.95 -11.81 -12.18
C CYS A 194 10.04 -10.76 -11.07
N SER A 195 9.43 -11.03 -9.91
CA SER A 195 9.40 -10.12 -8.77
C SER A 195 10.64 -10.22 -7.85
N GLN A 196 11.37 -11.34 -7.90
CA GLN A 196 12.55 -11.56 -7.07
C GLN A 196 13.72 -10.62 -7.42
N THR A 197 14.32 -10.04 -6.38
CA THR A 197 15.50 -9.18 -6.49
C THR A 197 16.71 -9.84 -5.84
N LYS A 198 17.80 -9.97 -6.60
CA LYS A 198 19.10 -10.45 -6.11
C LYS A 198 20.10 -9.31 -6.05
N VAL A 199 21.03 -9.37 -5.09
CA VAL A 199 22.16 -8.45 -5.02
C VAL A 199 23.40 -9.15 -5.57
N VAL A 200 23.90 -8.67 -6.71
CA VAL A 200 25.13 -9.18 -7.33
C VAL A 200 26.28 -8.27 -6.94
N LYS A 201 27.38 -8.85 -6.47
CA LYS A 201 28.63 -8.11 -6.22
C LYS A 201 29.46 -8.14 -7.50
N GLY A 202 29.69 -6.98 -8.10
CA GLY A 202 30.56 -6.83 -9.25
C GLY A 202 32.04 -7.07 -8.90
N GLU A 203 32.86 -7.22 -9.94
CA GLU A 203 34.31 -7.46 -9.81
C GLU A 203 35.04 -6.32 -9.09
N SER A 204 34.51 -5.11 -9.14
CA SER A 204 34.99 -3.92 -8.44
C SER A 204 34.56 -3.84 -6.95
N GLY A 205 33.74 -4.77 -6.48
CA GLY A 205 33.13 -4.76 -5.15
C GLY A 205 31.83 -3.94 -5.04
N GLU A 206 31.38 -3.29 -6.12
CA GLU A 206 30.09 -2.60 -6.16
C GLU A 206 28.94 -3.60 -6.16
N SER A 207 27.90 -3.34 -5.36
CA SER A 207 26.72 -4.21 -5.29
C SER A 207 25.60 -3.66 -6.14
N THR A 208 25.22 -4.36 -7.20
CA THR A 208 24.09 -4.02 -8.07
C THR A 208 22.89 -4.90 -7.74
N ARG A 209 21.74 -4.28 -7.52
CA ARG A 209 20.47 -4.99 -7.40
C ARG A 209 19.98 -5.34 -8.80
N MET A 210 19.67 -6.61 -9.00
CA MET A 210 19.15 -7.11 -10.25
C MET A 210 17.85 -7.84 -9.97
N THR A 211 16.78 -7.34 -10.55
CA THR A 211 15.44 -7.92 -10.49
C THR A 211 15.23 -8.77 -11.76
N SER A 212 14.39 -9.80 -11.67
CA SER A 212 13.92 -10.64 -12.79
C SER A 212 14.98 -11.37 -13.64
N SER A 213 16.27 -11.27 -13.31
CA SER A 213 17.37 -11.73 -14.18
C SER A 213 18.31 -12.72 -13.50
N ALA A 214 18.94 -13.56 -14.31
CA ALA A 214 20.06 -14.42 -13.93
C ALA A 214 21.37 -13.61 -13.87
N THR A 215 22.42 -14.17 -13.26
CA THR A 215 23.74 -13.50 -13.06
C THR A 215 24.42 -13.03 -14.34
N ASP A 216 24.04 -13.60 -15.50
CA ASP A 216 24.50 -13.15 -16.83
C ASP A 216 23.71 -11.96 -17.40
N GLY A 217 22.76 -11.41 -16.64
CA GLY A 217 21.91 -10.29 -17.03
C GLY A 217 20.66 -10.66 -17.80
N GLU A 218 20.50 -11.92 -18.21
CA GLU A 218 19.34 -12.37 -18.99
C GLU A 218 18.13 -12.63 -18.08
N LEU A 219 16.94 -12.21 -18.54
CA LEU A 219 15.67 -12.39 -17.83
C LEU A 219 15.30 -13.89 -17.70
N TRP A 220 14.75 -14.29 -16.56
CA TRP A 220 14.34 -15.68 -16.32
C TRP A 220 13.24 -16.15 -17.27
N ILE A 221 12.24 -15.30 -17.52
CA ILE A 221 11.15 -15.57 -18.46
C ILE A 221 11.70 -15.77 -19.88
N THR A 222 12.68 -14.97 -20.26
CA THR A 222 13.36 -15.14 -21.53
C THR A 222 14.13 -16.45 -21.63
N LYS A 223 14.83 -16.86 -20.57
CA LYS A 223 15.50 -18.18 -20.53
C LYS A 223 14.48 -19.31 -20.64
N ALA A 224 13.31 -19.20 -20.01
CA ALA A 224 12.22 -20.16 -20.16
C ALA A 224 11.74 -20.25 -21.62
N ALA A 225 11.53 -19.12 -22.30
CA ALA A 225 11.18 -19.09 -23.73
C ALA A 225 12.24 -19.77 -24.62
N LYS A 226 13.53 -19.63 -24.30
CA LYS A 226 14.62 -20.35 -25.01
C LYS A 226 14.60 -21.86 -24.75
N ILE A 227 14.27 -22.29 -23.54
CA ILE A 227 14.12 -23.71 -23.22
C ILE A 227 12.99 -24.31 -24.07
N VAL A 228 11.84 -23.61 -24.16
CA VAL A 228 10.73 -24.01 -25.04
C VAL A 228 11.16 -24.08 -26.51
N GLU A 229 11.86 -23.07 -27.05
CA GLU A 229 12.38 -23.08 -28.43
C GLU A 229 13.32 -24.28 -28.67
N THR A 230 14.14 -24.66 -27.68
CA THR A 230 15.05 -25.80 -27.76
C THR A 230 14.29 -27.14 -27.79
N LEU A 231 13.23 -27.27 -26.99
CA LEU A 231 12.39 -28.47 -26.95
C LEU A 231 11.58 -28.65 -28.23
N GLU A 232 10.99 -27.59 -28.79
CA GLU A 232 10.29 -27.66 -30.08
C GLU A 232 11.18 -28.14 -31.23
N GLN A 233 12.47 -27.80 -31.20
CA GLN A 233 13.45 -28.25 -32.19
C GLN A 233 13.80 -29.75 -32.05
N ASP A 234 13.54 -30.38 -30.89
CA ASP A 234 13.75 -31.81 -30.64
C ASP A 234 12.46 -32.64 -30.78
N SER A 235 11.81 -32.53 -31.94
CA SER A 235 10.60 -33.29 -32.29
C SER A 235 10.79 -34.82 -32.29
N THR A 236 12.03 -35.30 -32.16
CA THR A 236 12.35 -36.73 -32.09
C THR A 236 12.19 -37.33 -30.70
N HIS A 237 12.26 -36.51 -29.65
CA HIS A 237 12.21 -36.94 -28.25
C HIS A 237 11.04 -36.33 -27.47
N VAL A 238 10.48 -35.21 -27.91
CA VAL A 238 9.30 -34.58 -27.32
C VAL A 238 8.23 -34.27 -28.37
N SER A 239 6.98 -34.19 -27.93
CA SER A 239 5.87 -33.64 -28.71
C SER A 239 5.12 -32.60 -27.89
N PRO A 240 4.60 -31.52 -28.50
CA PRO A 240 3.69 -30.59 -27.82
C PRO A 240 2.47 -31.32 -27.22
N LEU A 241 1.83 -30.71 -26.23
CA LEU A 241 0.62 -31.26 -25.60
C LEU A 241 -0.61 -31.21 -26.50
N ALA A 242 -0.75 -30.12 -27.25
CA ALA A 242 -1.83 -29.88 -28.18
C ALA A 242 -1.27 -29.52 -29.56
N GLU A 243 -2.05 -29.81 -30.60
CA GLU A 243 -1.80 -29.23 -31.92
C GLU A 243 -1.99 -27.71 -31.83
N THR A 244 -1.13 -26.96 -32.51
CA THR A 244 -1.17 -25.49 -32.52
C THR A 244 -1.42 -25.04 -33.94
N ASP A 245 -2.29 -24.04 -34.11
CA ASP A 245 -2.63 -23.49 -35.41
C ASP A 245 -1.41 -22.82 -36.09
N GLU A 246 -1.40 -22.83 -37.43
CA GLU A 246 -0.25 -22.39 -38.24
C GLU A 246 0.07 -20.90 -38.04
N ASP A 247 -0.98 -20.10 -37.88
CA ASP A 247 -0.97 -18.68 -37.55
C ASP A 247 -0.31 -18.39 -36.19
N ILE A 248 -0.60 -19.17 -35.15
CA ILE A 248 0.08 -19.06 -33.85
C ILE A 248 1.55 -19.45 -33.98
N ILE A 249 1.88 -20.48 -34.77
CA ILE A 249 3.28 -20.89 -35.04
C ILE A 249 4.06 -19.77 -35.75
N ASP A 250 3.44 -19.13 -36.74
CA ASP A 250 4.01 -17.99 -37.46
C ASP A 250 4.21 -16.78 -36.53
N LEU A 251 3.23 -16.51 -35.66
CA LEU A 251 3.31 -15.47 -34.64
C LEU A 251 4.45 -15.72 -33.63
N ARG A 252 4.57 -16.94 -33.10
CA ARG A 252 5.70 -17.36 -32.24
C ARG A 252 7.04 -17.17 -32.95
N THR A 253 7.10 -17.47 -34.24
CA THR A 253 8.30 -17.28 -35.07
C THR A 253 8.63 -15.81 -35.26
N ARG A 254 7.62 -14.95 -35.46
CA ARG A 254 7.78 -13.49 -35.51
C ARG A 254 8.31 -12.96 -34.18
N ALA A 255 7.70 -13.35 -33.06
CA ALA A 255 8.12 -12.95 -31.72
C ALA A 255 9.60 -13.24 -31.45
N ARG A 256 10.05 -14.46 -31.79
CA ARG A 256 11.48 -14.85 -31.66
C ARG A 256 12.41 -14.00 -32.52
N LYS A 257 11.99 -13.59 -33.72
CA LYS A 257 12.78 -12.70 -34.60
C LYS A 257 12.88 -11.29 -34.00
N VAL A 258 11.78 -10.76 -33.50
CA VAL A 258 11.73 -9.45 -32.83
C VAL A 258 12.59 -9.44 -31.57
N LEU A 259 12.48 -10.44 -30.70
CA LEU A 259 13.36 -10.62 -29.53
C LEU A 259 14.84 -10.64 -29.91
N LYS A 260 15.21 -11.38 -30.96
CA LYS A 260 16.59 -11.42 -31.49
C LYS A 260 17.05 -10.06 -32.05
N ALA A 261 16.14 -9.20 -32.49
CA ALA A 261 16.45 -7.86 -33.00
C ALA A 261 16.63 -6.84 -31.87
N ILE A 262 15.75 -6.84 -30.86
CA ILE A 262 15.83 -5.96 -29.69
C ILE A 262 17.14 -6.17 -28.93
N ARG A 263 17.53 -7.43 -28.66
CA ARG A 263 18.80 -7.75 -27.98
C ARG A 263 20.07 -7.28 -28.68
N LYS A 264 19.99 -6.96 -29.97
CA LYS A 264 21.14 -6.41 -30.72
C LYS A 264 21.27 -4.90 -30.56
N ARG A 265 20.28 -4.23 -29.95
CA ARG A 265 20.30 -2.80 -29.66
C ARG A 265 21.05 -2.53 -28.35
N ALA A 266 21.01 -1.28 -27.89
CA ALA A 266 21.54 -0.92 -26.59
C ALA A 266 20.77 -1.66 -25.48
N ASP A 267 21.47 -2.02 -24.41
CA ASP A 267 20.86 -2.56 -23.19
C ASP A 267 20.26 -1.41 -22.38
N ASP A 268 19.10 -0.93 -22.84
CA ASP A 268 18.32 0.14 -22.19
C ASP A 268 17.02 -0.42 -21.58
N ASP A 269 16.48 0.29 -20.60
CA ASP A 269 15.30 -0.17 -19.84
C ASP A 269 14.09 -0.41 -20.75
N ALA A 270 13.87 0.41 -21.78
CA ALA A 270 12.74 0.21 -22.68
C ALA A 270 12.89 -1.08 -23.49
N SER A 271 14.09 -1.33 -24.04
CA SER A 271 14.41 -2.59 -24.73
C SER A 271 14.19 -3.80 -23.82
N ARG A 272 14.60 -3.73 -22.54
CA ARG A 272 14.41 -4.80 -21.54
C ARG A 272 12.93 -4.99 -21.15
N GLY A 273 12.19 -3.91 -20.97
CA GLY A 273 10.76 -3.95 -20.62
C GLY A 273 9.93 -4.60 -21.72
N THR A 274 10.21 -4.25 -22.98
CA THR A 274 9.56 -4.87 -24.13
C THR A 274 9.99 -6.33 -24.35
N GLU A 275 11.27 -6.66 -24.12
CA GLU A 275 11.74 -8.05 -24.14
C GLU A 275 10.99 -8.92 -23.11
N LEU A 276 10.77 -8.38 -21.91
CA LEU A 276 10.02 -9.05 -20.85
C LEU A 276 8.58 -9.34 -21.27
N LEU A 277 7.86 -8.34 -21.79
CA LEU A 277 6.47 -8.48 -22.26
C LEU A 277 6.34 -9.53 -23.37
N ILE A 278 7.16 -9.41 -24.43
CA ILE A 278 7.10 -10.36 -25.54
C ILE A 278 7.45 -11.77 -25.06
N SER A 279 8.43 -11.92 -24.17
CA SER A 279 8.79 -13.25 -23.65
C SER A 279 7.67 -13.88 -22.82
N ALA A 280 6.94 -13.07 -22.05
CA ALA A 280 5.81 -13.53 -21.23
C ALA A 280 4.62 -13.94 -22.11
N LEU A 281 4.15 -13.03 -22.97
CA LEU A 281 3.04 -13.28 -23.90
C LEU A 281 3.36 -14.47 -24.83
N LEU A 282 4.61 -14.59 -25.28
CA LEU A 282 5.05 -15.74 -26.07
C LEU A 282 4.87 -17.06 -25.30
N LEU A 283 5.20 -17.11 -24.00
CA LEU A 283 5.02 -18.31 -23.18
C LEU A 283 3.54 -18.59 -22.91
N GLU A 284 2.73 -17.55 -22.71
CA GLU A 284 1.28 -17.67 -22.54
C GLU A 284 0.60 -18.30 -23.75
N THR A 285 1.11 -18.09 -24.98
CA THR A 285 0.55 -18.80 -26.15
C THR A 285 0.67 -20.32 -26.09
N TYR A 286 1.48 -20.89 -25.18
CA TYR A 286 1.56 -22.33 -24.96
C TYR A 286 0.58 -22.83 -23.89
N ASN A 287 -0.12 -21.91 -23.22
CA ASN A 287 -1.21 -22.23 -22.33
C ASN A 287 -2.51 -22.36 -23.14
N ALA A 288 -3.06 -23.57 -23.23
CA ALA A 288 -4.23 -23.84 -24.06
C ALA A 288 -5.50 -23.11 -23.56
N GLU A 289 -5.49 -22.67 -22.31
CA GLU A 289 -6.59 -21.95 -21.66
C GLU A 289 -6.50 -20.42 -21.84
N ASP A 290 -5.42 -19.88 -22.43
CA ASP A 290 -5.19 -18.44 -22.52
C ASP A 290 -5.15 -17.94 -23.97
N ASP A 291 -6.09 -17.07 -24.31
CA ASP A 291 -6.12 -16.36 -25.59
C ASP A 291 -5.20 -15.11 -25.52
N SER A 292 -3.90 -15.36 -25.66
CA SER A 292 -2.84 -14.34 -25.60
C SER A 292 -2.26 -13.98 -26.97
N ALA A 293 -2.77 -14.60 -28.05
CA ALA A 293 -2.25 -14.41 -29.40
C ALA A 293 -2.42 -12.95 -29.88
N ASP A 294 -3.62 -12.39 -29.70
CA ASP A 294 -3.91 -11.01 -30.10
C ASP A 294 -3.10 -9.98 -29.30
N SER A 295 -2.94 -10.22 -28.00
CA SER A 295 -2.10 -9.39 -27.13
C SER A 295 -0.63 -9.47 -27.54
N LEU A 296 -0.13 -10.65 -27.93
CA LEU A 296 1.21 -10.84 -28.45
C LEU A 296 1.39 -10.11 -29.79
N GLU A 297 0.43 -10.21 -30.71
CA GLU A 297 0.49 -9.51 -32.00
C GLU A 297 0.55 -7.99 -31.81
N SER A 298 -0.36 -7.44 -30.99
CA SER A 298 -0.39 -6.02 -30.63
C SER A 298 0.92 -5.55 -29.99
N CYS A 299 1.48 -6.37 -29.09
CA CYS A 299 2.77 -6.11 -28.46
C CYS A 299 3.91 -6.06 -29.49
N LEU A 300 3.94 -6.98 -30.45
CA LEU A 300 4.96 -7.03 -31.51
C LEU A 300 4.86 -5.82 -32.44
N ASP A 301 3.65 -5.42 -32.83
CA ASP A 301 3.43 -4.24 -33.67
C ASP A 301 3.90 -2.96 -32.97
N ALA A 302 3.50 -2.75 -31.72
CA ALA A 302 3.93 -1.62 -30.90
C ALA A 302 5.45 -1.59 -30.72
N THR A 303 6.06 -2.75 -30.50
CA THR A 303 7.52 -2.91 -30.38
C THR A 303 8.26 -2.56 -31.66
N GLU A 304 7.81 -3.08 -32.79
CA GLU A 304 8.42 -2.82 -34.09
C GLU A 304 8.33 -1.33 -34.45
N LYS A 305 7.23 -0.66 -34.07
CA LYS A 305 7.03 0.79 -34.16
C LYS A 305 7.99 1.55 -33.24
N LEU A 306 8.04 1.21 -31.94
CA LEU A 306 8.90 1.86 -30.94
C LEU A 306 10.37 1.84 -31.34
N PHE A 307 10.86 0.70 -31.85
CA PHE A 307 12.27 0.49 -32.16
C PHE A 307 12.62 0.61 -33.65
N ASN A 308 11.65 0.95 -34.51
CA ASN A 308 11.81 1.08 -35.96
C ASN A 308 12.40 -0.20 -36.61
N LEU A 309 11.90 -1.38 -36.23
CA LEU A 309 12.42 -2.68 -36.68
C LEU A 309 11.83 -3.14 -38.02
N SER A 310 10.66 -2.61 -38.41
CA SER A 310 9.98 -2.96 -39.67
C SER A 310 10.30 -1.96 -40.79
N LYS A 311 10.60 -2.48 -42.00
CA LYS A 311 10.81 -1.66 -43.21
C LYS A 311 9.50 -1.11 -43.81
N LYS A 312 8.33 -1.58 -43.36
CA LYS A 312 7.02 -1.19 -43.90
C LYS A 312 6.42 0.07 -43.26
N SER A 313 7.01 0.63 -42.20
CA SER A 313 6.40 1.74 -41.45
C SER A 313 6.38 3.11 -42.16
N LYS A 314 6.83 3.19 -43.43
CA LYS A 314 6.76 4.44 -44.22
C LYS A 314 5.42 4.71 -44.89
N THR A 315 4.44 3.80 -44.78
CA THR A 315 3.11 3.96 -45.39
C THR A 315 1.96 3.59 -44.45
N ALA A 316 2.20 3.42 -43.15
CA ALA A 316 1.10 3.37 -42.20
C ALA A 316 0.57 4.80 -42.03
N GLU A 317 -0.74 4.93 -42.18
CA GLU A 317 -1.51 6.14 -41.90
C GLU A 317 -1.22 6.65 -40.48
N GLU A 318 -1.63 7.89 -40.19
CA GLU A 318 -1.47 8.53 -38.89
C GLU A 318 -2.11 7.68 -37.78
N ASP A 319 -1.39 6.67 -37.26
CA ASP A 319 -1.77 6.02 -36.01
C ASP A 319 -1.76 7.10 -34.94
N GLU A 320 -2.95 7.42 -34.44
CA GLU A 320 -3.18 8.47 -33.46
C GLU A 320 -2.44 8.21 -32.14
N HIS A 321 -2.16 6.94 -31.83
CA HIS A 321 -1.53 6.50 -30.59
C HIS A 321 -0.01 6.29 -30.73
N SER A 322 0.72 6.75 -29.71
CA SER A 322 2.17 6.55 -29.62
C SER A 322 2.51 5.07 -29.42
N ALA A 323 3.74 4.67 -29.78
CA ALA A 323 4.16 3.27 -29.61
C ALA A 323 4.22 2.84 -28.14
N ILE A 324 4.48 3.78 -27.22
CA ILE A 324 4.49 3.50 -25.79
C ILE A 324 3.06 3.30 -25.27
N ASP A 325 2.08 4.09 -25.74
CA ASP A 325 0.67 3.94 -25.34
C ASP A 325 0.13 2.56 -25.71
N LEU A 326 0.43 2.09 -26.92
CA LEU A 326 0.05 0.73 -27.37
C LEU A 326 0.65 -0.38 -26.49
N LEU A 327 1.89 -0.20 -26.02
CA LEU A 327 2.50 -1.16 -25.08
C LEU A 327 1.85 -1.12 -23.70
N ILE A 328 1.41 0.07 -23.24
CA ILE A 328 0.73 0.22 -21.96
C ILE A 328 -0.70 -0.34 -22.03
N ASP A 329 -1.40 -0.21 -23.16
CA ASP A 329 -2.68 -0.89 -23.38
C ASP A 329 -2.55 -2.41 -23.29
N VAL A 330 -1.49 -2.98 -23.89
CA VAL A 330 -1.20 -4.42 -23.73
C VAL A 330 -0.97 -4.77 -22.25
N ILE A 331 -0.24 -3.93 -21.50
CA ILE A 331 -0.05 -4.13 -20.06
C ILE A 331 -1.38 -4.06 -19.30
N ILE A 332 -2.27 -3.13 -19.66
CA ILE A 332 -3.60 -3.01 -19.05
C ILE A 332 -4.45 -4.24 -19.34
N GLY A 333 -4.45 -4.75 -20.59
CA GLY A 333 -5.14 -5.98 -20.95
C GLY A 333 -4.61 -7.21 -20.18
N ILE A 334 -3.29 -7.29 -19.96
CA ILE A 334 -2.71 -8.32 -19.08
C ILE A 334 -3.22 -8.16 -17.63
N LEU A 335 -3.32 -6.92 -17.16
CA LEU A 335 -3.83 -6.63 -15.82
C LEU A 335 -5.32 -6.90 -15.68
N GLU A 336 -6.11 -6.90 -16.74
CA GLU A 336 -7.55 -7.20 -16.70
C GLU A 336 -7.79 -8.70 -16.41
N LYS A 337 -7.00 -9.60 -17.01
CA LYS A 337 -7.10 -11.07 -16.86
C LYS A 337 -6.85 -11.64 -15.43
N SER A 338 -6.50 -10.81 -14.45
CA SER A 338 -6.36 -11.18 -13.02
C SER A 338 -5.38 -12.31 -12.66
N SER A 339 -4.36 -12.55 -13.49
CA SER A 339 -3.35 -13.58 -13.19
C SER A 339 -2.18 -13.02 -12.35
N ALA A 340 -1.71 -13.80 -11.37
CA ALA A 340 -0.54 -13.42 -10.54
C ALA A 340 0.74 -13.26 -11.37
N PHE A 341 0.91 -14.12 -12.39
CA PHE A 341 1.98 -14.03 -13.38
C PHE A 341 1.89 -12.73 -14.18
N GLY A 342 0.71 -12.46 -14.78
CA GLY A 342 0.44 -11.26 -15.56
C GLY A 342 0.67 -10.00 -14.75
N LYS A 343 0.18 -9.93 -13.51
CA LYS A 343 0.44 -8.81 -12.59
C LYS A 343 1.94 -8.58 -12.35
N SER A 344 2.70 -9.65 -12.09
CA SER A 344 4.15 -9.55 -11.88
C SER A 344 4.88 -9.08 -13.13
N VAL A 345 4.49 -9.55 -14.31
CA VAL A 345 5.06 -9.12 -15.60
C VAL A 345 4.71 -7.67 -15.91
N ALA A 346 3.43 -7.31 -15.81
CA ALA A 346 2.89 -5.98 -16.06
C ALA A 346 3.63 -4.90 -15.25
N VAL A 347 3.73 -5.08 -13.92
CA VAL A 347 4.38 -4.11 -13.02
C VAL A 347 5.87 -3.98 -13.33
N GLN A 348 6.57 -5.09 -13.56
CA GLN A 348 8.01 -5.06 -13.85
C GLN A 348 8.32 -4.46 -15.23
N ALA A 349 7.55 -4.84 -16.25
CA ALA A 349 7.67 -4.30 -17.60
C ALA A 349 7.36 -2.80 -17.63
N PHE A 350 6.26 -2.39 -16.99
CA PHE A 350 5.92 -0.97 -16.86
C PHE A 350 7.00 -0.20 -16.11
N GLY A 351 7.56 -0.76 -15.03
CA GLY A 351 8.67 -0.14 -14.30
C GLY A 351 9.89 0.15 -15.18
N LEU A 352 10.21 -0.75 -16.12
CA LEU A 352 11.28 -0.59 -17.11
C LEU A 352 10.89 0.40 -18.22
N LEU A 353 9.63 0.40 -18.66
CA LEU A 353 9.11 1.30 -19.68
C LEU A 353 8.80 2.72 -19.16
N SER A 354 8.73 2.89 -17.84
CA SER A 354 8.29 4.13 -17.16
C SER A 354 9.07 5.38 -17.56
N GLY A 355 10.32 5.24 -18.02
CA GLY A 355 11.13 6.36 -18.50
C GLY A 355 10.72 6.90 -19.88
N SER A 356 9.90 6.15 -20.62
CA SER A 356 9.44 6.50 -21.98
C SER A 356 7.99 6.98 -22.01
N VAL A 357 7.31 7.06 -20.87
CA VAL A 357 5.89 7.45 -20.79
C VAL A 357 5.69 8.89 -21.25
N GLU A 358 4.57 9.13 -21.89
CA GLU A 358 4.15 10.43 -22.40
C GLU A 358 2.90 10.92 -21.64
N ASN A 359 2.44 12.13 -21.96
CA ASN A 359 1.23 12.67 -21.32
C ASN A 359 -0.01 11.81 -21.61
N SER A 360 -0.16 11.33 -22.85
CA SER A 360 -1.22 10.41 -23.27
C SER A 360 -1.17 9.09 -22.49
N THR A 361 0.03 8.57 -22.20
CA THR A 361 0.20 7.34 -21.43
C THR A 361 -0.35 7.46 -20.01
N ILE A 362 -0.14 8.62 -19.37
CA ILE A 362 -0.65 8.87 -18.03
C ILE A 362 -2.18 9.02 -18.07
N ASP A 363 -2.72 9.71 -19.08
CA ASP A 363 -4.17 9.83 -19.26
C ASP A 363 -4.83 8.45 -19.45
N LEU A 364 -4.21 7.57 -20.24
CA LEU A 364 -4.65 6.21 -20.50
C LEU A 364 -4.68 5.34 -19.23
N ILE A 365 -3.70 5.48 -18.33
CA ILE A 365 -3.69 4.79 -17.02
C ILE A 365 -4.76 5.38 -16.09
N LEU A 366 -4.89 6.71 -16.04
CA LEU A 366 -5.84 7.38 -15.15
C LEU A 366 -7.29 7.12 -15.55
N LEU A 367 -7.57 6.98 -16.85
CA LEU A 367 -8.88 6.62 -17.38
C LEU A 367 -9.40 5.30 -16.79
N GLN A 368 -8.51 4.34 -16.53
CA GLN A 368 -8.88 3.05 -15.91
C GLN A 368 -9.25 3.18 -14.41
N LEU A 369 -8.93 4.31 -13.78
CA LEU A 369 -9.23 4.58 -12.37
C LEU A 369 -10.50 5.41 -12.18
N GLU A 370 -11.07 5.96 -13.26
CA GLU A 370 -12.32 6.70 -13.20
C GLU A 370 -13.47 5.76 -12.77
N GLN A 371 -14.47 6.33 -12.07
CA GLN A 371 -15.63 5.56 -11.66
C GLN A 371 -16.45 5.19 -12.91
N ARG A 372 -16.40 3.92 -13.30
CA ARG A 372 -17.49 3.28 -14.03
C ARG A 372 -18.39 2.64 -12.99
N ASP A 373 -19.65 3.06 -12.93
CA ASP A 373 -20.65 2.42 -12.10
C ASP A 373 -21.15 1.22 -12.90
N ILE A 374 -20.70 0.01 -12.54
CA ILE A 374 -21.09 -1.22 -13.24
C ILE A 374 -22.61 -1.42 -13.20
N ASN A 375 -23.25 -0.85 -12.18
CA ASN A 375 -24.70 -0.89 -12.04
C ASN A 375 -25.43 -0.03 -13.09
N GLU A 376 -24.82 1.04 -13.62
CA GLU A 376 -25.46 1.89 -14.64
C GLU A 376 -25.34 1.28 -16.05
N GLU A 377 -24.25 0.57 -16.36
CA GLU A 377 -24.04 -0.03 -17.69
C GLU A 377 -24.92 -1.27 -17.91
N GLU A 378 -25.18 -2.08 -16.88
CA GLU A 378 -26.08 -3.26 -16.99
C GLU A 378 -27.57 -2.88 -16.95
N GLU A 379 -27.97 -1.76 -16.33
CA GLU A 379 -29.36 -1.27 -16.38
C GLU A 379 -29.77 -0.84 -17.80
N GLU A 380 -28.83 -0.40 -18.64
CA GLU A 380 -29.09 -0.07 -20.06
C GLU A 380 -29.09 -1.32 -20.97
N GLU A 381 -28.35 -2.38 -20.62
CA GLU A 381 -28.32 -3.65 -21.38
C GLU A 381 -29.46 -4.61 -21.02
N GLU A 382 -30.01 -4.54 -19.79
CA GLU A 382 -31.16 -5.35 -19.36
C GLU A 382 -32.49 -4.94 -20.03
N GLU A 383 -32.61 -3.73 -20.60
CA GLU A 383 -33.80 -3.35 -21.39
C GLU A 383 -33.88 -4.06 -22.76
N ASP A 384 -32.78 -4.65 -23.27
CA ASP A 384 -32.70 -5.17 -24.64
C ASP A 384 -32.49 -6.70 -24.74
N ASN A 385 -32.41 -7.43 -23.63
CA ASN A 385 -32.08 -8.86 -23.63
C ASN A 385 -33.10 -9.80 -22.94
N GLU A 386 -34.40 -9.52 -23.07
CA GLU A 386 -35.48 -10.51 -22.82
C GLU A 386 -35.52 -11.59 -23.92
N ALA A 387 -34.44 -12.35 -24.16
CA ALA A 387 -34.49 -13.72 -24.72
C ALA A 387 -33.08 -14.26 -24.99
N ALA A 388 -32.45 -14.89 -24.01
CA ALA A 388 -31.96 -16.28 -24.12
C ALA A 388 -31.01 -16.63 -22.98
N GLU A 389 -31.50 -17.33 -21.96
CA GLU A 389 -30.64 -18.21 -21.18
C GLU A 389 -31.31 -19.55 -20.92
N ALA A 390 -30.71 -20.58 -21.50
CA ALA A 390 -30.91 -21.97 -21.12
C ALA A 390 -29.63 -22.74 -21.44
N VAL A 391 -28.57 -22.58 -20.65
CA VAL A 391 -27.60 -23.65 -20.36
C VAL A 391 -26.91 -23.38 -19.01
N GLU A 392 -27.49 -23.89 -17.91
CA GLU A 392 -26.77 -24.15 -16.67
C GLU A 392 -26.39 -25.65 -16.65
N GLU A 393 -25.11 -25.98 -16.64
CA GLU A 393 -24.58 -27.10 -15.85
C GLU A 393 -23.04 -27.09 -15.80
N MET A 394 -22.50 -26.77 -14.62
CA MET A 394 -21.36 -27.39 -13.92
C MET A 394 -20.48 -26.36 -13.21
N ALA A 395 -20.87 -26.02 -11.97
CA ALA A 395 -19.95 -25.55 -10.95
C ALA A 395 -19.85 -26.62 -9.86
N GLU A 396 -18.80 -27.44 -9.92
CA GLU A 396 -18.35 -28.20 -8.75
C GLU A 396 -17.41 -27.35 -7.89
N ALA A 397 -17.58 -27.53 -6.59
CA ALA A 397 -16.84 -27.00 -5.46
C ALA A 397 -15.34 -26.71 -5.66
N GLU A 398 -14.95 -25.46 -5.40
CA GLU A 398 -13.61 -25.10 -4.94
C GLU A 398 -13.75 -24.55 -3.51
N GLU A 399 -13.09 -25.21 -2.57
CA GLU A 399 -13.02 -24.88 -1.15
C GLU A 399 -12.15 -23.62 -0.93
N ASP A 400 -12.59 -22.75 -0.02
CA ASP A 400 -11.87 -21.61 0.52
C ASP A 400 -10.42 -21.96 0.94
N GLU A 401 -9.42 -21.57 0.14
CA GLU A 401 -8.06 -21.33 0.62
C GLU A 401 -7.94 -19.86 1.05
N ASN A 402 -8.19 -19.62 2.34
CA ASN A 402 -7.75 -18.40 3.04
C ASN A 402 -6.21 -18.35 3.04
N GLU A 403 -5.61 -17.52 2.18
CA GLU A 403 -4.21 -17.13 2.31
C GLU A 403 -4.09 -15.95 3.28
N ASP A 404 -3.68 -16.25 4.52
CA ASP A 404 -3.22 -15.29 5.53
C ASP A 404 -1.92 -14.60 5.04
N GLU A 405 -2.02 -13.33 4.65
CA GLU A 405 -0.86 -12.44 4.48
C GLU A 405 -0.38 -11.91 5.85
N ASP A 406 0.51 -12.67 6.50
CA ASP A 406 1.32 -12.20 7.63
C ASP A 406 2.44 -11.25 7.16
N GLY A 407 2.17 -9.95 7.20
CA GLY A 407 3.14 -8.87 7.06
C GLY A 407 3.66 -8.40 8.43
N ASP A 408 4.71 -9.06 8.92
CA ASP A 408 5.41 -8.77 10.17
C ASP A 408 6.17 -7.41 10.10
N ASN A 409 5.88 -6.52 11.04
CA ASN A 409 6.70 -5.37 11.41
C ASN A 409 6.77 -5.33 12.94
N GLU A 410 7.77 -5.99 13.49
CA GLU A 410 8.20 -5.90 14.87
C GLU A 410 8.67 -4.47 15.19
N ASP A 411 7.98 -3.77 16.06
CA ASP A 411 8.60 -2.83 17.01
C ASP A 411 7.86 -2.98 18.35
N GLU A 412 8.52 -3.67 19.27
CA GLU A 412 8.13 -3.89 20.66
C GLU A 412 8.09 -2.56 21.43
N ASP A 413 6.96 -2.22 22.03
CA ASP A 413 6.92 -1.52 23.31
C ASP A 413 5.64 -1.94 24.07
N GLU A 414 5.85 -2.83 25.04
CA GLU A 414 4.85 -3.23 26.04
C GLU A 414 4.50 -2.04 26.94
N ASP A 415 3.24 -1.63 26.98
CA ASP A 415 2.64 -1.14 28.23
C ASP A 415 1.17 -1.59 28.34
N ASN A 416 0.97 -2.39 29.37
CA ASN A 416 -0.25 -3.07 29.78
C ASN A 416 -1.07 -2.13 30.64
N ASP A 417 -2.24 -1.68 30.17
CA ASP A 417 -3.31 -1.25 31.07
C ASP A 417 -4.64 -1.86 30.63
N SER A 418 -5.12 -2.72 31.53
CA SER A 418 -6.38 -3.43 31.53
C SER A 418 -7.51 -2.44 31.82
N ASP A 419 -8.42 -2.23 30.88
CA ASP A 419 -9.80 -1.87 31.21
C ASP A 419 -10.77 -2.81 30.49
N SER A 420 -11.46 -3.58 31.33
CA SER A 420 -12.53 -4.50 31.01
C SER A 420 -13.82 -3.71 30.91
N ASP A 421 -14.30 -3.47 29.69
CA ASP A 421 -15.71 -3.13 29.46
C ASP A 421 -16.32 -4.15 28.50
N SER A 422 -17.07 -5.07 29.11
CA SER A 422 -18.04 -5.95 28.47
C SER A 422 -19.30 -5.13 28.25
N GLU A 423 -19.61 -4.74 27.02
CA GLU A 423 -20.97 -4.36 26.62
C GLU A 423 -21.27 -4.90 25.22
N GLY A 424 -22.46 -5.50 25.10
CA GLY A 424 -22.87 -6.38 24.02
C GLY A 424 -23.06 -5.70 22.67
N ASP A 425 -22.70 -6.44 21.62
CA ASP A 425 -23.01 -6.16 20.23
C ASP A 425 -24.52 -6.33 20.01
N SER A 426 -25.27 -5.23 20.12
CA SER A 426 -26.59 -5.13 19.52
C SER A 426 -26.41 -4.85 18.04
N VAL A 427 -26.54 -5.90 17.22
CA VAL A 427 -26.84 -5.78 15.79
C VAL A 427 -28.04 -4.83 15.64
N ASP A 428 -27.78 -3.65 15.08
CA ASP A 428 -28.78 -2.70 14.62
C ASP A 428 -29.33 -3.22 13.28
N GLU A 429 -30.19 -4.24 13.35
CA GLU A 429 -31.05 -4.67 12.24
C GLU A 429 -32.20 -3.67 12.11
N ASP A 430 -31.94 -2.49 11.53
CA ASP A 430 -32.99 -1.62 10.97
C ASP A 430 -32.38 -0.60 9.98
N ALA A 431 -31.50 -1.09 9.08
CA ALA A 431 -31.37 -0.43 7.79
C ALA A 431 -32.58 -0.88 6.95
N GLU A 432 -33.56 0.00 6.78
CA GLU A 432 -34.64 -0.17 5.79
C GLU A 432 -33.99 -0.40 4.41
N ILE A 433 -33.86 -1.67 4.02
CA ILE A 433 -33.52 -2.04 2.65
C ILE A 433 -34.68 -1.53 1.81
N GLU A 434 -34.46 -0.50 1.00
CA GLU A 434 -35.40 -0.12 -0.06
C GLU A 434 -35.51 -1.31 -1.01
N VAL A 435 -36.49 -2.16 -0.76
CA VAL A 435 -36.77 -3.33 -1.59
C VAL A 435 -37.18 -2.82 -2.96
N ASP A 436 -36.42 -3.21 -3.97
CA ASP A 436 -36.63 -2.92 -5.38
C ASP A 436 -38.13 -3.00 -5.78
N PRO A 437 -38.69 -1.93 -6.39
CA PRO A 437 -40.07 -1.91 -6.87
C PRO A 437 -40.40 -3.05 -7.83
N GLU A 438 -39.44 -3.51 -8.63
CA GLU A 438 -39.64 -4.61 -9.58
C GLU A 438 -39.70 -5.96 -8.88
N PHE A 439 -38.80 -6.22 -7.93
CA PHE A 439 -38.90 -7.38 -7.05
C PHE A 439 -40.26 -7.46 -6.34
N ARG A 440 -40.78 -6.34 -5.81
CA ARG A 440 -42.12 -6.28 -5.21
C ARG A 440 -43.22 -6.63 -6.22
N LYS A 441 -43.10 -6.16 -7.47
CA LYS A 441 -44.05 -6.46 -8.55
C LYS A 441 -44.00 -7.93 -8.97
N GLN A 442 -42.81 -8.54 -9.04
CA GLN A 442 -42.63 -9.96 -9.36
C GLN A 442 -43.17 -10.87 -8.25
N VAL A 443 -42.92 -10.54 -6.98
CA VAL A 443 -43.51 -11.25 -5.84
C VAL A 443 -45.03 -11.08 -5.81
N ALA A 444 -45.55 -9.89 -6.11
CA ALA A 444 -46.99 -9.66 -6.22
C ALA A 444 -47.64 -10.43 -7.38
N GLU A 445 -46.99 -10.52 -8.54
CA GLU A 445 -47.47 -11.31 -9.67
C GLU A 445 -47.45 -12.82 -9.35
N ALA A 446 -46.41 -13.31 -8.68
CA ALA A 446 -46.31 -14.71 -8.21
C ALA A 446 -47.42 -15.07 -7.20
N LEU A 447 -47.81 -14.12 -6.34
CA LEU A 447 -48.96 -14.26 -5.43
C LEU A 447 -50.31 -14.16 -6.16
N ARG A 448 -50.38 -13.36 -7.24
CA ARG A 448 -51.61 -13.15 -8.03
C ARG A 448 -51.92 -14.31 -8.95
N VAL A 449 -50.92 -14.89 -9.62
CA VAL A 449 -51.05 -16.04 -10.52
C VAL A 449 -51.55 -17.29 -9.79
N ASN A 450 -51.22 -17.44 -8.50
CA ASN A 450 -51.67 -18.55 -7.66
C ASN A 450 -52.94 -18.25 -6.84
N GLY A 451 -53.64 -17.15 -7.14
CA GLY A 451 -54.99 -16.90 -6.63
C GLY A 451 -55.09 -16.35 -5.19
N MET A 452 -54.01 -15.82 -4.61
CA MET A 452 -53.99 -15.31 -3.23
C MET A 452 -54.21 -13.80 -3.10
N ALA A 453 -54.21 -13.04 -4.20
CA ALA A 453 -54.47 -11.61 -4.13
C ALA A 453 -55.97 -11.32 -4.14
N ALA A 454 -56.50 -10.81 -3.02
CA ALA A 454 -57.80 -10.16 -2.98
C ALA A 454 -57.79 -8.99 -3.98
N ALA A 455 -58.70 -9.03 -4.95
CA ALA A 455 -58.94 -7.89 -5.83
C ALA A 455 -59.34 -6.70 -4.95
N GLU A 456 -58.59 -5.61 -5.03
CA GLU A 456 -59.02 -4.30 -4.56
C GLU A 456 -60.21 -3.85 -5.42
N ASP A 457 -61.42 -4.27 -5.05
CA ASP A 457 -62.66 -3.66 -5.52
C ASP A 457 -63.51 -3.31 -4.30
N GLU A 458 -63.76 -2.02 -4.15
CA GLU A 458 -64.64 -1.43 -3.15
C GLU A 458 -66.08 -1.97 -3.30
N ASP A 459 -66.71 -2.24 -2.15
CA ASP A 459 -68.15 -2.42 -1.93
C ASP A 459 -68.74 -3.83 -2.20
N SER A 460 -68.66 -4.72 -1.20
CA SER A 460 -69.87 -5.33 -0.62
C SER A 460 -69.54 -6.06 0.68
N GLY A 461 -70.32 -5.77 1.74
CA GLY A 461 -70.24 -6.49 2.99
C GLY A 461 -70.82 -7.91 2.86
N SER A 462 -69.98 -8.92 3.08
CA SER A 462 -70.41 -10.21 3.62
C SER A 462 -69.22 -10.86 4.32
N ASP A 463 -69.40 -11.05 5.62
CA ASP A 463 -68.58 -11.88 6.49
C ASP A 463 -68.62 -13.33 5.97
N SER A 464 -67.55 -13.76 5.28
CA SER A 464 -67.26 -15.16 4.98
C SER A 464 -65.78 -15.39 5.26
N GLU A 465 -65.49 -15.88 6.46
CA GLU A 465 -64.24 -16.57 6.78
C GLU A 465 -64.22 -17.91 6.02
N ASP A 466 -64.10 -17.86 4.69
CA ASP A 466 -63.66 -19.01 3.92
C ASP A 466 -62.14 -18.94 3.89
N GLU A 467 -61.49 -19.55 4.89
CA GLU A 467 -60.10 -19.99 4.76
C GLU A 467 -60.04 -20.82 3.48
N VAL A 468 -59.48 -20.24 2.42
CA VAL A 468 -59.19 -20.96 1.19
C VAL A 468 -58.16 -22.02 1.59
N LEU A 469 -58.64 -23.25 1.82
CA LEU A 469 -57.82 -24.42 2.10
C LEU A 469 -56.98 -24.66 0.85
N LEU A 470 -55.85 -23.97 0.77
CA LEU A 470 -54.79 -24.22 -0.20
C LEU A 470 -54.42 -25.70 -0.04
N ASP A 471 -54.58 -26.45 -1.13
CA ASP A 471 -54.13 -27.84 -1.20
C ASP A 471 -52.60 -27.87 -0.95
N ASP A 472 -52.09 -28.90 -0.26
CA ASP A 472 -50.66 -28.98 0.09
C ASP A 472 -49.76 -28.87 -1.16
N ASP A 473 -50.26 -29.37 -2.30
CA ASP A 473 -49.60 -29.30 -3.60
C ASP A 473 -49.55 -27.88 -4.19
N GLN A 474 -50.51 -27.00 -3.86
CA GLN A 474 -50.53 -25.60 -4.28
C GLN A 474 -49.61 -24.73 -3.41
N MET A 475 -49.51 -25.03 -2.12
CA MET A 475 -48.58 -24.35 -1.20
C MET A 475 -47.12 -24.64 -1.57
N MET A 476 -46.80 -25.89 -1.93
CA MET A 476 -45.47 -26.25 -2.44
C MET A 476 -45.11 -25.56 -3.75
N GLN A 477 -46.07 -25.38 -4.67
CA GLN A 477 -45.83 -24.68 -5.94
C GLN A 477 -45.56 -23.19 -5.73
N LEU A 478 -46.24 -22.57 -4.76
CA LEU A 478 -46.02 -21.17 -4.40
C LEU A 478 -44.66 -20.96 -3.72
N ASP A 479 -44.26 -21.84 -2.80
CA ASP A 479 -42.93 -21.82 -2.19
C ASP A 479 -41.82 -22.05 -3.21
N GLU A 480 -42.01 -22.95 -4.19
CA GLU A 480 -41.05 -23.19 -5.27
C GLU A 480 -40.90 -21.97 -6.19
N GLN A 481 -42.01 -21.28 -6.51
CA GLN A 481 -41.96 -20.06 -7.32
C GLN A 481 -41.34 -18.87 -6.58
N LEU A 482 -41.69 -18.67 -5.30
CA LEU A 482 -41.04 -17.66 -4.47
C LEU A 482 -39.55 -17.98 -4.31
N ALA A 483 -39.19 -19.24 -4.04
CA ALA A 483 -37.79 -19.65 -3.93
C ALA A 483 -37.01 -19.39 -5.22
N LYS A 484 -37.62 -19.55 -6.41
CA LYS A 484 -37.00 -19.18 -7.68
C LYS A 484 -36.78 -17.67 -7.82
N VAL A 485 -37.77 -16.85 -7.47
CA VAL A 485 -37.64 -15.37 -7.49
C VAL A 485 -36.58 -14.91 -6.48
N PHE A 486 -36.55 -15.48 -5.28
CA PHE A 486 -35.50 -15.21 -4.28
C PHE A 486 -34.12 -15.71 -4.74
N ARG A 487 -34.02 -16.88 -5.38
CA ARG A 487 -32.74 -17.40 -5.91
C ARG A 487 -32.23 -16.56 -7.07
N ALA A 488 -33.08 -16.14 -7.99
CA ALA A 488 -32.71 -15.25 -9.10
C ALA A 488 -32.24 -13.89 -8.57
N HIS A 489 -32.99 -13.27 -7.65
CA HIS A 489 -32.60 -11.98 -7.07
C HIS A 489 -31.32 -12.07 -6.22
N THR A 490 -31.11 -13.17 -5.49
CA THR A 490 -29.87 -13.39 -4.73
C THR A 490 -28.69 -13.82 -5.61
N GLY A 491 -28.92 -14.45 -6.76
CA GLY A 491 -27.93 -14.73 -7.80
C GLY A 491 -27.40 -13.44 -8.41
N ASN A 492 -28.29 -12.62 -8.98
CA ASN A 492 -27.94 -11.34 -9.60
C ASN A 492 -27.25 -10.39 -8.59
N SER A 493 -27.69 -10.34 -7.33
CA SER A 493 -27.02 -9.53 -6.30
C SER A 493 -25.61 -10.01 -5.96
N LYS A 494 -25.35 -11.33 -6.01
CA LYS A 494 -24.00 -11.89 -5.78
C LYS A 494 -23.09 -11.65 -6.97
N GLU A 495 -23.60 -11.78 -8.19
CA GLU A 495 -22.87 -11.50 -9.42
C GLU A 495 -22.49 -10.02 -9.52
N LYS A 496 -23.45 -9.09 -9.28
CA LYS A 496 -23.17 -7.64 -9.22
C LYS A 496 -22.11 -7.29 -8.17
N LYS A 497 -22.18 -7.90 -6.97
CA LYS A 497 -21.14 -7.74 -5.94
C LYS A 497 -19.79 -8.35 -6.34
N GLY A 498 -19.80 -9.45 -7.09
CA GLY A 498 -18.60 -10.08 -7.64
C GLY A 498 -17.92 -9.20 -8.68
N ALA A 499 -18.68 -8.68 -9.64
CA ALA A 499 -18.21 -7.77 -10.68
C ALA A 499 -17.64 -6.48 -10.07
N GLN A 500 -18.34 -5.87 -9.11
CA GLN A 500 -17.85 -4.68 -8.40
C GLN A 500 -16.54 -4.94 -7.63
N ARG A 501 -16.39 -6.12 -7.01
CA ARG A 501 -15.15 -6.52 -6.36
C ARG A 501 -14.02 -6.66 -7.37
N GLU A 502 -14.25 -7.33 -8.49
CA GLU A 502 -13.23 -7.52 -9.52
C GLU A 502 -12.79 -6.19 -10.15
N ALA A 503 -13.73 -5.27 -10.43
CA ALA A 503 -13.42 -3.92 -10.88
C ALA A 503 -12.61 -3.14 -9.84
N THR A 504 -12.93 -3.29 -8.55
CA THR A 504 -12.13 -2.70 -7.47
C THR A 504 -10.72 -3.30 -7.43
N HIS A 505 -10.58 -4.62 -7.58
CA HIS A 505 -9.29 -5.29 -7.67
C HIS A 505 -8.50 -4.90 -8.94
N PHE A 506 -9.19 -4.62 -10.04
CA PHE A 506 -8.60 -4.08 -11.27
C PHE A 506 -8.04 -2.68 -11.04
N LYS A 507 -8.83 -1.76 -10.48
CA LYS A 507 -8.34 -0.42 -10.09
C LYS A 507 -7.13 -0.51 -9.14
N ILE A 508 -7.15 -1.45 -8.18
CA ILE A 508 -6.00 -1.72 -7.29
C ILE A 508 -4.77 -2.17 -8.07
N ARG A 509 -4.91 -3.01 -9.10
CA ARG A 509 -3.81 -3.40 -10.01
C ARG A 509 -3.30 -2.22 -10.82
N ILE A 510 -4.18 -1.35 -11.32
CA ILE A 510 -3.78 -0.12 -12.02
C ILE A 510 -3.01 0.83 -11.08
N LEU A 511 -3.41 0.94 -9.81
CA LEU A 511 -2.65 1.69 -8.81
C LEU A 511 -1.22 1.15 -8.59
N ASP A 512 -0.94 -0.13 -8.86
CA ASP A 512 0.44 -0.65 -8.83
C ASP A 512 1.29 -0.03 -9.95
N LEU A 513 0.71 0.25 -11.13
CA LEU A 513 1.39 1.01 -12.18
C LEU A 513 1.67 2.45 -11.72
N VAL A 514 0.67 3.11 -11.13
CA VAL A 514 0.83 4.47 -10.60
C VAL A 514 1.91 4.55 -9.51
N ASP A 515 1.91 3.63 -8.54
CA ASP A 515 2.96 3.58 -7.52
C ASP A 515 4.34 3.33 -8.13
N THR A 516 4.42 2.43 -9.11
CA THR A 516 5.66 2.12 -9.82
C THR A 516 6.19 3.33 -10.56
N PHE A 517 5.33 4.07 -11.28
CA PHE A 517 5.71 5.30 -11.99
C PHE A 517 6.26 6.35 -11.03
N LEU A 518 5.53 6.67 -9.95
CA LEU A 518 5.95 7.68 -8.98
C LEU A 518 7.22 7.27 -8.21
N SER A 519 7.43 5.97 -8.00
CA SER A 519 8.63 5.41 -7.37
C SER A 519 9.87 5.50 -8.27
N LYS A 520 9.72 5.14 -9.56
CA LYS A 520 10.83 5.08 -10.53
C LYS A 520 11.15 6.44 -11.15
N GLN A 521 10.14 7.29 -11.33
CA GLN A 521 10.24 8.57 -12.03
C GLN A 521 9.74 9.75 -11.17
N PRO A 522 10.27 9.96 -9.94
CA PRO A 522 9.75 10.99 -9.02
C PRO A 522 9.92 12.44 -9.52
N GLN A 523 10.80 12.66 -10.49
CA GLN A 523 11.04 13.96 -11.12
C GLN A 523 10.35 14.10 -12.50
N SER A 524 9.54 13.13 -12.91
CA SER A 524 8.84 13.18 -14.21
C SER A 524 7.89 14.38 -14.30
N PRO A 525 7.88 15.14 -15.41
CA PRO A 525 6.98 16.27 -15.58
C PRO A 525 5.49 15.90 -15.48
N TYR A 526 5.15 14.62 -15.62
CA TYR A 526 3.77 14.11 -15.56
C TYR A 526 3.34 13.67 -14.15
N ALA A 527 4.26 13.59 -13.17
CA ALA A 527 3.93 13.22 -11.79
C ALA A 527 2.83 14.10 -11.13
N PRO A 528 2.76 15.44 -11.36
CA PRO A 528 1.72 16.28 -10.79
C PRO A 528 0.30 15.89 -11.24
N ARG A 529 0.17 15.41 -12.48
CA ARG A 529 -1.11 15.10 -13.14
C ARG A 529 -1.89 13.98 -12.46
N VAL A 530 -1.18 13.09 -11.76
CA VAL A 530 -1.75 11.97 -11.01
C VAL A 530 -2.36 12.40 -9.68
N ILE A 531 -1.99 13.56 -9.14
CA ILE A 531 -2.32 13.93 -7.75
C ILE A 531 -3.82 14.16 -7.56
N LEU A 532 -4.45 14.95 -8.42
CA LEU A 532 -5.87 15.27 -8.26
C LEU A 532 -6.78 14.03 -8.46
N PRO A 533 -6.58 13.18 -9.49
CA PRO A 533 -7.31 11.91 -9.63
C PRO A 533 -7.19 11.01 -8.40
N LEU A 534 -5.99 10.79 -7.87
CA LEU A 534 -5.82 9.98 -6.65
C LEU A 534 -6.50 10.59 -5.43
N VAL A 535 -6.44 11.91 -5.28
CA VAL A 535 -7.16 12.61 -4.21
C VAL A 535 -8.67 12.42 -4.36
N ASN A 536 -9.20 12.49 -5.59
CA ASN A 536 -10.62 12.28 -5.84
C ASN A 536 -11.05 10.87 -5.46
N ILE A 537 -10.27 9.83 -5.78
CA ILE A 537 -10.54 8.44 -5.34
C ILE A 537 -10.66 8.37 -3.81
N VAL A 538 -9.75 9.01 -3.07
CA VAL A 538 -9.79 9.00 -1.59
C VAL A 538 -11.04 9.71 -1.04
N VAL A 539 -11.54 10.72 -1.76
CA VAL A 539 -12.73 11.48 -1.36
C VAL A 539 -14.04 10.76 -1.73
N SER A 540 -14.08 10.13 -2.91
CA SER A 540 -15.29 9.57 -3.50
C SER A 540 -15.50 8.09 -3.18
N ALA A 541 -14.48 7.37 -2.71
CA ALA A 541 -14.58 5.95 -2.40
C ALA A 541 -15.69 5.66 -1.37
N GLY A 542 -16.61 4.78 -1.77
CA GLY A 542 -17.67 4.25 -0.91
C GLY A 542 -17.19 3.15 0.03
N PRO A 543 -18.09 2.56 0.82
CA PRO A 543 -17.78 1.45 1.73
C PRO A 543 -17.13 0.25 1.05
N ASP A 544 -17.55 -0.08 -0.18
CA ASP A 544 -17.05 -1.22 -0.95
C ASP A 544 -15.67 -0.97 -1.60
N GLU A 545 -15.26 0.30 -1.74
CA GLU A 545 -13.95 0.69 -2.32
C GLU A 545 -12.93 1.04 -1.22
N ARG A 546 -13.11 0.55 0.01
CA ARG A 546 -12.24 0.88 1.14
C ARG A 546 -10.77 0.49 0.90
N GLN A 547 -10.52 -0.71 0.38
CA GLN A 547 -9.16 -1.18 0.06
C GLN A 547 -8.49 -0.30 -1.00
N LEU A 548 -9.27 0.16 -1.99
CA LEU A 548 -8.80 1.08 -3.02
C LEU A 548 -8.38 2.44 -2.41
N SER A 549 -9.22 2.99 -1.54
CA SER A 549 -8.94 4.26 -0.83
C SER A 549 -7.74 4.16 0.10
N GLU A 550 -7.61 3.06 0.85
CA GLU A 550 -6.49 2.82 1.77
C GLU A 550 -5.16 2.70 1.01
N LYS A 551 -5.13 1.96 -0.10
CA LYS A 551 -3.95 1.87 -0.97
C LYS A 551 -3.59 3.21 -1.59
N THR A 552 -4.58 3.94 -2.13
CA THR A 552 -4.38 5.28 -2.71
C THR A 552 -3.81 6.25 -1.68
N THR A 553 -4.35 6.24 -0.47
CA THR A 553 -3.84 7.01 0.67
C THR A 553 -2.39 6.65 0.99
N GLY A 554 -2.05 5.36 0.99
CA GLY A 554 -0.69 4.86 1.15
C GLY A 554 0.28 5.44 0.11
N ILE A 555 -0.11 5.42 -1.18
CA ILE A 555 0.66 5.98 -2.29
C ILE A 555 0.87 7.48 -2.11
N LEU A 556 -0.19 8.26 -1.83
CA LEU A 556 -0.09 9.70 -1.60
C LEU A 556 0.85 10.04 -0.44
N ARG A 557 0.78 9.29 0.67
CA ARG A 557 1.67 9.50 1.82
C ARG A 557 3.12 9.15 1.50
N ALA A 558 3.37 8.03 0.84
CA ALA A 558 4.71 7.52 0.56
C ALA A 558 5.41 8.29 -0.55
N ARG A 559 4.73 8.52 -1.67
CA ARG A 559 5.30 9.07 -2.91
C ARG A 559 5.18 10.58 -3.03
N ILE A 560 4.16 11.19 -2.43
CA ILE A 560 3.95 12.65 -2.50
C ILE A 560 4.34 13.31 -1.18
N GLY A 561 3.75 12.89 -0.06
CA GLY A 561 3.90 13.59 1.22
C GLY A 561 5.28 13.54 1.87
N LYS A 562 6.07 12.50 1.57
CA LYS A 562 7.46 12.35 2.02
C LYS A 562 8.49 12.75 0.95
N SER A 563 8.06 13.09 -0.28
CA SER A 563 9.01 13.34 -1.36
C SER A 563 9.79 14.64 -1.21
N LYS A 564 11.08 14.54 -1.51
CA LYS A 564 12.00 15.67 -1.70
C LYS A 564 12.17 15.99 -3.18
N ASP A 565 11.95 15.02 -4.04
CA ASP A 565 12.07 15.11 -5.48
C ASP A 565 10.76 15.60 -6.08
N VAL A 566 10.86 16.67 -6.86
CA VAL A 566 9.76 17.25 -7.62
C VAL A 566 10.26 17.57 -9.03
N PRO A 567 9.38 17.60 -10.04
CA PRO A 567 9.75 18.01 -11.38
C PRO A 567 10.34 19.43 -11.37
N THR A 568 11.49 19.59 -12.02
CA THR A 568 12.19 20.89 -12.09
C THR A 568 11.92 21.62 -13.41
N SER A 569 11.50 20.89 -14.45
CA SER A 569 11.21 21.41 -15.79
C SER A 569 10.21 20.51 -16.52
N GLY A 570 9.53 21.05 -17.53
CA GLY A 570 8.66 20.27 -18.43
C GLY A 570 7.22 20.06 -17.93
N SER A 571 6.92 20.33 -16.67
CA SER A 571 5.55 20.27 -16.14
C SER A 571 4.67 21.39 -16.69
N ASP A 572 3.42 21.08 -17.03
CA ASP A 572 2.41 22.08 -17.38
C ASP A 572 2.03 22.89 -16.14
N LYS A 573 2.54 24.13 -16.07
CA LYS A 573 2.34 25.01 -14.92
C LYS A 573 0.90 25.51 -14.80
N GLU A 574 0.18 25.66 -15.90
CA GLU A 574 -1.21 26.18 -15.85
C GLU A 574 -2.15 25.09 -15.35
N ALA A 575 -2.03 23.87 -15.90
CA ALA A 575 -2.79 22.72 -15.40
C ALA A 575 -2.46 22.42 -13.93
N THR A 576 -1.18 22.42 -13.55
CA THR A 576 -0.74 22.22 -12.16
C THR A 576 -1.30 23.28 -11.21
N LEU A 577 -1.44 24.53 -11.68
CA LEU A 577 -2.04 25.62 -10.88
C LEU A 577 -3.54 25.41 -10.70
N GLU A 578 -4.24 24.95 -11.73
CA GLU A 578 -5.65 24.62 -11.64
C GLU A 578 -5.90 23.43 -10.70
N ASP A 579 -5.07 22.40 -10.77
CA ASP A 579 -5.11 21.28 -9.80
C ASP A 579 -4.89 21.76 -8.36
N LEU A 580 -3.96 22.70 -8.15
CA LEU A 580 -3.74 23.31 -6.84
C LEU A 580 -4.98 24.08 -6.34
N ARG A 581 -5.67 24.80 -7.23
CA ARG A 581 -6.93 25.50 -6.89
C ARG A 581 -8.01 24.50 -6.49
N ASN A 582 -8.23 23.48 -7.31
CA ASN A 582 -9.21 22.41 -7.06
C ASN A 582 -8.94 21.71 -5.72
N LEU A 583 -7.67 21.41 -5.44
CA LEU A 583 -7.25 20.81 -4.18
C LEU A 583 -7.58 21.71 -2.98
N HIS A 584 -7.31 23.01 -3.08
CA HIS A 584 -7.64 23.97 -2.03
C HIS A 584 -9.15 24.14 -1.84
N GLU A 585 -9.95 24.09 -2.90
CA GLU A 585 -11.40 24.10 -2.80
C GLU A 585 -11.93 22.85 -2.11
N LEU A 586 -11.38 21.69 -2.45
CA LEU A 586 -11.71 20.42 -1.82
C LEU A 586 -11.34 20.43 -0.33
N ALA A 587 -10.15 20.93 0.03
CA ALA A 587 -9.72 21.05 1.43
C ALA A 587 -10.62 21.96 2.28
N ARG A 588 -11.33 22.91 1.66
CA ARG A 588 -12.33 23.75 2.35
C ARG A 588 -13.65 23.02 2.61
N LYS A 589 -13.91 21.92 1.90
CA LYS A 589 -15.14 21.10 1.98
C LYS A 589 -14.92 19.80 2.77
N THR A 590 -13.73 19.20 2.69
CA THR A 590 -13.44 17.86 3.23
C THR A 590 -12.13 17.85 4.02
N PRO A 591 -12.11 17.39 5.29
CA PRO A 591 -10.93 17.43 6.14
C PRO A 591 -10.03 16.18 5.96
N ILE A 592 -9.46 15.99 4.77
CA ILE A 592 -8.53 14.89 4.46
C ILE A 592 -7.08 15.34 4.72
N PRO A 593 -6.30 14.66 5.58
CA PRO A 593 -4.92 15.04 5.90
C PRO A 593 -3.98 15.12 4.69
N GLU A 594 -4.15 14.24 3.71
CA GLU A 594 -3.31 14.07 2.52
C GLU A 594 -3.33 15.31 1.62
N LEU A 595 -4.42 16.09 1.65
CA LEU A 595 -4.56 17.34 0.87
C LEU A 595 -3.45 18.35 1.22
N SER A 596 -3.07 18.46 2.50
CA SER A 596 -1.99 19.36 2.92
C SER A 596 -0.68 19.01 2.22
N ALA A 597 -0.33 17.72 2.22
CA ALA A 597 0.90 17.22 1.63
C ALA A 597 0.92 17.37 0.11
N CYS A 598 -0.21 17.10 -0.55
CA CYS A 598 -0.38 17.24 -1.99
C CYS A 598 -0.33 18.70 -2.45
N GLY A 599 -1.01 19.62 -1.75
CA GLY A 599 -0.94 21.06 -2.04
C GLY A 599 0.48 21.62 -1.89
N ILE A 600 1.22 21.16 -0.88
CA ILE A 600 2.64 21.52 -0.69
C ILE A 600 3.51 20.96 -1.83
N TYR A 601 3.24 19.75 -2.31
CA TYR A 601 3.96 19.18 -3.45
C TYR A 601 3.75 20.04 -4.71
N LEU A 602 2.49 20.28 -5.12
CA LEU A 602 2.16 21.10 -6.29
C LEU A 602 2.75 22.52 -6.19
N SER A 603 2.70 23.11 -5.00
CA SER A 603 3.31 24.41 -4.74
C SER A 603 4.83 24.43 -4.93
N LYS A 604 5.53 23.33 -4.63
CA LYS A 604 6.97 23.18 -4.93
C LYS A 604 7.23 23.08 -6.43
N VAL A 605 6.40 22.33 -7.17
CA VAL A 605 6.49 22.24 -8.65
C VAL A 605 6.33 23.62 -9.28
N LEU A 606 5.37 24.40 -8.79
CA LEU A 606 5.12 25.78 -9.20
C LEU A 606 6.13 26.79 -8.65
N GLN A 607 7.11 26.35 -7.87
CA GLN A 607 8.16 27.16 -7.22
C GLN A 607 7.61 28.30 -6.34
N GLY A 608 6.36 28.16 -5.87
CA GLY A 608 5.65 29.13 -5.04
C GLY A 608 5.50 30.52 -5.68
N GLY A 609 5.22 30.57 -6.99
CA GLY A 609 4.96 31.84 -7.69
C GLY A 609 3.75 32.63 -7.13
N PRO A 610 3.53 33.88 -7.58
CA PRO A 610 2.49 34.76 -7.04
C PRO A 610 1.07 34.17 -7.03
N GLN A 611 0.72 33.38 -8.05
CA GLN A 611 -0.58 32.71 -8.14
C GLN A 611 -0.75 31.63 -7.07
N VAL A 612 0.32 30.92 -6.67
CA VAL A 612 0.28 29.98 -5.53
C VAL A 612 -0.04 30.71 -4.24
N LEU A 613 0.59 31.86 -4.02
CA LEU A 613 0.35 32.69 -2.84
C LEU A 613 -1.09 33.23 -2.80
N GLU A 614 -1.68 33.55 -3.95
CA GLU A 614 -3.09 33.93 -4.07
C GLU A 614 -4.03 32.79 -3.64
N VAL A 615 -3.73 31.56 -4.05
CA VAL A 615 -4.52 30.37 -3.66
C VAL A 615 -4.46 30.13 -2.14
N TYR A 616 -3.28 30.23 -1.52
CA TYR A 616 -3.16 30.16 -0.06
C TYR A 616 -3.80 31.34 0.66
N ARG A 617 -3.69 32.55 0.10
CA ARG A 617 -4.36 33.75 0.63
C ARG A 617 -5.87 33.56 0.70
N ALA A 618 -6.48 33.06 -0.38
CA ALA A 618 -7.91 32.74 -0.42
C ALA A 618 -8.31 31.68 0.62
N SER A 619 -7.48 30.64 0.81
CA SER A 619 -7.74 29.62 1.84
C SER A 619 -7.62 30.17 3.27
N ILE A 620 -6.70 31.10 3.53
CA ILE A 620 -6.58 31.79 4.82
C ILE A 620 -7.82 32.66 5.09
N GLU A 621 -8.35 33.34 4.06
CA GLU A 621 -9.58 34.14 4.17
C GLU A 621 -10.81 33.28 4.44
N ASP A 622 -10.99 32.19 3.70
CA ASP A 622 -12.09 31.24 3.91
C ASP A 622 -12.04 30.69 5.35
N PHE A 623 -10.85 30.24 5.80
CA PHE A 623 -10.64 29.77 7.17
C PHE A 623 -10.97 30.81 8.23
N ALA A 624 -10.59 32.07 8.00
CA ALA A 624 -10.79 33.16 8.95
C ALA A 624 -12.26 33.58 9.06
N ARG A 625 -12.97 33.66 7.92
CA ARG A 625 -14.24 34.38 7.81
C ARG A 625 -15.46 33.50 7.60
N ARG A 626 -15.31 32.28 7.08
CA ARG A 626 -16.45 31.40 6.79
C ARG A 626 -16.81 30.53 7.99
N LYS A 627 -18.07 30.58 8.41
CA LYS A 627 -18.60 29.79 9.54
C LYS A 627 -18.41 28.28 9.34
N ASN A 628 -18.66 27.80 8.12
CA ASN A 628 -18.66 26.38 7.78
C ASN A 628 -17.38 25.93 7.06
N SER A 629 -16.27 26.67 7.17
CA SER A 629 -15.00 26.21 6.60
C SER A 629 -14.55 24.91 7.27
N LYS A 630 -14.38 23.84 6.49
CA LYS A 630 -13.86 22.55 6.95
C LYS A 630 -12.34 22.46 6.88
N LEU A 631 -11.67 23.54 6.44
CA LEU A 631 -10.22 23.58 6.29
C LEU A 631 -9.52 23.31 7.64
N PRO A 632 -8.71 22.24 7.76
CA PRO A 632 -8.01 21.94 8.99
C PRO A 632 -6.93 22.99 9.29
N PRO A 633 -6.75 23.45 10.56
CA PRO A 633 -5.66 24.36 10.91
C PRO A 633 -4.27 23.81 10.57
N ALA A 634 -4.11 22.48 10.62
CA ALA A 634 -2.89 21.78 10.26
C ALA A 634 -2.49 22.04 8.79
N PHE A 635 -3.46 22.14 7.87
CA PHE A 635 -3.22 22.41 6.45
C PHE A 635 -2.40 23.70 6.25
N LEU A 636 -2.81 24.80 6.90
CA LEU A 636 -2.11 26.08 6.82
C LEU A 636 -0.79 26.05 7.59
N LYS A 637 -0.76 25.37 8.73
CA LYS A 637 0.45 25.24 9.56
C LYS A 637 1.56 24.48 8.85
N ASP A 638 1.22 23.41 8.14
CA ASP A 638 2.17 22.61 7.37
C ASP A 638 2.81 23.42 6.24
N PHE A 639 2.02 24.25 5.54
CA PHE A 639 2.56 25.18 4.54
C PHE A 639 3.59 26.13 5.15
N VAL A 640 3.30 26.72 6.32
CA VAL A 640 4.26 27.58 7.04
C VAL A 640 5.54 26.84 7.42
N LEU A 641 5.43 25.59 7.87
CA LEU A 641 6.56 24.79 8.31
C LEU A 641 7.41 24.26 7.14
N ARG A 642 6.79 23.90 6.02
CA ARG A 642 7.47 23.23 4.89
C ARG A 642 7.82 24.18 3.75
N GLN A 643 7.18 25.34 3.66
CA GLN A 643 7.44 26.39 2.67
C GLN A 643 7.58 27.77 3.33
N THR A 644 8.44 27.87 4.35
CA THR A 644 8.56 29.08 5.18
C THR A 644 8.89 30.34 4.38
N SER A 645 9.77 30.27 3.36
CA SER A 645 10.13 31.42 2.54
C SER A 645 8.92 32.01 1.80
N HIS A 646 8.09 31.17 1.20
CA HIS A 646 6.86 31.59 0.52
C HIS A 646 5.78 32.02 1.51
N ALA A 647 5.62 31.30 2.61
CA ALA A 647 4.69 31.68 3.68
C ALA A 647 5.04 33.04 4.32
N TRP A 648 6.31 33.42 4.33
CA TRP A 648 6.77 34.74 4.80
C TRP A 648 6.21 35.88 3.95
N GLU A 649 5.93 35.66 2.67
CA GLU A 649 5.29 36.66 1.79
C GLU A 649 3.82 36.91 2.18
N LEU A 650 3.17 35.95 2.86
CA LEU A 650 1.80 36.07 3.37
C LEU A 650 1.72 36.66 4.80
N ARG A 651 2.85 37.02 5.42
CA ARG A 651 2.91 37.47 6.83
C ARG A 651 1.94 38.60 7.17
N GLU A 652 1.83 39.60 6.30
CA GLU A 652 0.96 40.77 6.49
C GLU A 652 -0.52 40.38 6.38
N HIS A 653 -0.83 39.42 5.49
CA HIS A 653 -2.17 38.88 5.36
C HIS A 653 -2.60 38.08 6.59
N ILE A 654 -1.72 37.20 7.08
CA ILE A 654 -1.98 36.35 8.25
C ILE A 654 -2.30 37.23 9.47
N VAL A 655 -1.49 38.26 9.74
CA VAL A 655 -1.75 39.16 10.87
C VAL A 655 -2.98 40.04 10.65
N GLY A 656 -3.24 40.44 9.40
CA GLY A 656 -4.47 41.15 9.01
C GLY A 656 -5.72 40.34 9.37
N GLN A 657 -5.75 39.05 9.04
CA GLN A 657 -6.88 38.18 9.40
C GLN A 657 -6.95 37.89 10.91
N ALA A 658 -5.82 37.92 11.63
CA ALA A 658 -5.78 37.76 13.10
C ALA A 658 -6.26 39.00 13.88
N THR A 659 -6.54 40.12 13.20
CA THR A 659 -6.93 41.38 13.83
C THR A 659 -8.33 41.26 14.47
N PRO A 660 -8.55 41.82 15.69
CA PRO A 660 -9.86 41.81 16.34
C PRO A 660 -10.97 42.37 15.44
N GLY A 661 -12.04 41.57 15.27
CA GLY A 661 -13.20 41.89 14.45
C GLY A 661 -13.12 41.47 12.98
N VAL A 662 -12.00 40.86 12.54
CA VAL A 662 -11.85 40.36 11.16
C VAL A 662 -12.27 38.90 11.04
N ALA A 663 -11.71 38.02 11.89
CA ALA A 663 -12.12 36.62 11.94
C ALA A 663 -13.56 36.50 12.49
N ILE A 664 -14.31 35.49 12.02
CA ILE A 664 -15.73 35.32 12.37
C ILE A 664 -15.96 35.10 13.87
N ASN A 665 -14.97 34.55 14.57
CA ASN A 665 -15.00 34.37 16.02
C ASN A 665 -13.57 34.37 16.60
N VAL A 666 -13.49 34.49 17.93
CA VAL A 666 -12.23 34.48 18.68
C VAL A 666 -11.44 33.20 18.49
N TYR A 667 -12.12 32.07 18.32
CA TYR A 667 -11.45 30.78 18.13
C TYR A 667 -10.61 30.77 16.84
N ARG A 668 -11.21 31.18 15.70
CA ARG A 668 -10.50 31.36 14.42
C ARG A 668 -9.41 32.43 14.52
N GLN A 669 -9.69 33.54 15.21
CA GLN A 669 -8.70 34.57 15.47
C GLN A 669 -7.47 34.01 16.18
N MET A 670 -7.67 33.20 17.23
CA MET A 670 -6.58 32.59 17.99
C MET A 670 -5.80 31.56 17.17
N GLN A 671 -6.46 30.82 16.27
CA GLN A 671 -5.77 29.92 15.34
C GLN A 671 -4.87 30.68 14.36
N LEU A 672 -5.29 31.87 13.89
CA LEU A 672 -4.44 32.73 13.05
C LEU A 672 -3.25 33.30 13.83
N TRP A 673 -3.44 33.64 15.10
CA TRP A 673 -2.33 34.00 15.99
C TRP A 673 -1.34 32.85 16.19
N GLN A 674 -1.81 31.61 16.32
CA GLN A 674 -0.95 30.41 16.39
C GLN A 674 -0.23 30.13 15.06
N LEU A 675 -0.88 30.40 13.93
CA LEU A 675 -0.25 30.32 12.61
C LEU A 675 0.88 31.35 12.49
N LEU A 676 0.65 32.60 12.91
CA LEU A 676 1.67 33.64 12.99
C LEU A 676 2.81 33.24 13.95
N GLN A 677 2.49 32.68 15.11
CA GLN A 677 3.48 32.18 16.07
C GLN A 677 4.40 31.13 15.45
N THR A 678 3.82 30.23 14.65
CA THR A 678 4.55 29.19 13.90
C THR A 678 5.44 29.83 12.84
N LEU A 679 4.95 30.84 12.12
CA LEU A 679 5.77 31.56 11.14
C LEU A 679 6.96 32.24 11.84
N LEU A 680 6.72 32.96 12.94
CA LEU A 680 7.78 33.64 13.70
C LEU A 680 8.84 32.69 14.26
N SER A 681 8.51 31.43 14.58
CA SER A 681 9.51 30.47 15.05
C SER A 681 10.43 29.98 13.91
N GLN A 682 9.93 29.98 12.67
CA GLN A 682 10.65 29.52 11.49
C GLN A 682 11.44 30.63 10.76
N VAL A 683 11.25 31.91 11.11
CA VAL A 683 11.87 33.04 10.39
C VAL A 683 13.33 33.28 10.77
N SER A 684 13.80 32.80 11.94
CA SER A 684 15.16 33.07 12.40
C SER A 684 16.28 32.65 11.41
N PRO A 685 16.19 31.53 10.68
CA PRO A 685 17.16 31.18 9.63
C PRO A 685 17.11 32.11 8.41
N LEU A 686 15.93 32.68 8.07
CA LEU A 686 15.76 33.58 6.93
C LEU A 686 16.39 34.96 7.18
N CYS A 687 16.49 35.38 8.44
CA CYS A 687 17.11 36.65 8.85
C CYS A 687 18.64 36.72 8.63
N GLN A 688 19.25 35.75 7.94
CA GLN A 688 20.60 35.90 7.40
C GLN A 688 20.64 36.90 6.24
N ASP A 689 19.53 37.06 5.52
CA ASP A 689 19.36 38.08 4.49
C ASP A 689 18.95 39.43 5.12
N ALA A 690 19.70 40.49 4.80
CA ALA A 690 19.42 41.85 5.28
C ALA A 690 18.04 42.36 4.84
N SER A 691 17.57 41.95 3.64
CA SER A 691 16.23 42.30 3.15
C SER A 691 15.13 41.72 4.04
N VAL A 692 15.30 40.47 4.50
CA VAL A 692 14.36 39.82 5.42
C VAL A 692 14.35 40.51 6.78
N VAL A 693 15.52 40.98 7.26
CA VAL A 693 15.60 41.78 8.49
C VAL A 693 14.83 43.09 8.34
N ASP A 694 15.00 43.81 7.23
CA ASP A 694 14.26 45.05 6.97
C ASP A 694 12.74 44.81 6.93
N GLN A 695 12.30 43.75 6.23
CA GLN A 695 10.91 43.32 6.18
C GLN A 695 10.36 42.92 7.56
N LEU A 696 11.17 42.27 8.40
CA LEU A 696 10.78 41.92 9.76
C LEU A 696 10.54 43.19 10.58
N PHE A 697 11.42 44.19 10.49
CA PHE A 697 11.26 45.45 11.22
C PHE A 697 10.07 46.28 10.72
N SER A 698 9.75 46.25 9.42
CA SER A 698 8.52 46.86 8.90
C SER A 698 7.26 46.08 9.29
N PHE A 699 7.38 44.78 9.53
CA PHE A 699 6.28 43.91 9.92
C PHE A 699 5.94 44.00 11.42
N ILE A 700 6.90 44.30 12.30
CA ILE A 700 6.68 44.37 13.76
C ILE A 700 5.49 45.30 14.15
N PRO A 701 5.37 46.54 13.63
CA PRO A 701 4.21 47.38 13.93
C PRO A 701 2.87 46.72 13.57
N LEU A 702 2.84 45.95 12.48
CA LEU A 702 1.65 45.22 12.02
C LEU A 702 1.29 44.04 12.94
N ILE A 703 2.23 43.53 13.74
CA ILE A 703 1.97 42.58 14.83
C ILE A 703 1.53 43.31 16.10
N ARG A 704 2.26 44.37 16.45
CA ARG A 704 2.10 45.14 17.68
C ARG A 704 0.67 45.68 17.82
N ASP A 705 0.16 46.37 16.80
CA ASP A 705 -1.10 47.09 16.92
C ASP A 705 -2.30 46.13 17.08
N PRO A 706 -2.45 45.07 16.27
CA PRO A 706 -3.49 44.07 16.48
C PRO A 706 -3.33 43.30 17.80
N LEU A 707 -2.10 43.02 18.24
CA LEU A 707 -1.85 42.34 19.52
C LEU A 707 -2.33 43.19 20.70
N TYR A 708 -1.95 44.48 20.73
CA TYR A 708 -2.35 45.39 21.80
C TYR A 708 -3.87 45.56 21.81
N LYS A 709 -4.47 45.75 20.63
CA LYS A 709 -5.93 45.80 20.47
C LYS A 709 -6.61 44.51 20.96
N SER A 710 -6.05 43.34 20.67
CA SER A 710 -6.59 42.04 21.11
C SER A 710 -6.56 41.89 22.63
N LEU A 711 -5.45 42.30 23.26
CA LEU A 711 -5.29 42.27 24.71
C LEU A 711 -6.23 43.26 25.42
N SER A 712 -6.38 44.48 24.89
CA SER A 712 -7.31 45.48 25.41
C SER A 712 -8.77 45.04 25.25
N ALA A 713 -9.17 44.56 24.06
CA ALA A 713 -10.52 44.07 23.81
C ALA A 713 -10.88 42.86 24.70
N ALA A 714 -9.90 42.03 25.06
CA ALA A 714 -10.13 40.94 25.99
C ALA A 714 -10.51 41.43 27.40
N CYS A 715 -10.15 42.65 27.81
CA CYS A 715 -10.56 43.21 29.11
C CYS A 715 -12.04 43.60 29.14
N GLU A 716 -12.63 43.88 27.98
CA GLU A 716 -14.05 44.19 27.81
C GLU A 716 -14.83 42.86 27.82
N GLN A 717 -15.86 42.73 28.66
CA GLN A 717 -16.64 41.48 28.75
C GLN A 717 -17.66 41.41 27.61
N THR A 718 -17.30 40.73 26.53
CA THR A 718 -18.19 40.45 25.39
C THR A 718 -18.24 38.94 25.10
N ASP A 719 -19.27 38.49 24.39
CA ASP A 719 -19.42 37.10 23.93
C ASP A 719 -18.30 36.66 22.97
N HIS A 720 -17.51 37.62 22.47
CA HIS A 720 -16.39 37.41 21.57
C HIS A 720 -15.08 37.94 22.18
N SER A 721 -14.97 37.95 23.52
CA SER A 721 -13.72 38.35 24.18
C SER A 721 -12.87 37.13 24.53
N ALA A 722 -11.57 37.21 24.25
CA ALA A 722 -10.61 36.17 24.59
C ALA A 722 -10.67 35.80 26.08
N ASN A 723 -10.55 34.50 26.38
CA ASN A 723 -10.51 33.97 27.73
C ASN A 723 -9.09 34.04 28.32
N ALA A 724 -8.94 33.69 29.60
CA ALA A 724 -7.65 33.77 30.28
C ALA A 724 -6.56 32.87 29.65
N ALA A 725 -6.91 31.73 29.05
CA ALA A 725 -5.96 30.87 28.35
C ALA A 725 -5.47 31.52 27.05
N GLN A 726 -6.39 32.09 26.27
CA GLN A 726 -6.11 32.79 25.02
C GLN A 726 -5.28 34.07 25.25
N VAL A 727 -5.58 34.85 26.29
CA VAL A 727 -4.78 36.02 26.68
C VAL A 727 -3.35 35.64 27.08
N LYS A 728 -3.17 34.54 27.84
CA LYS A 728 -1.83 34.01 28.13
C LYS A 728 -1.08 33.68 26.84
N GLU A 729 -1.76 33.08 25.86
CA GLU A 729 -1.13 32.71 24.59
C GLU A 729 -0.75 33.95 23.77
N LEU A 730 -1.63 34.94 23.65
CA LEU A 730 -1.30 36.23 23.01
C LEU A 730 -0.07 36.89 23.63
N LEU A 731 0.04 36.91 24.96
CA LEU A 731 1.22 37.45 25.65
C LEU A 731 2.50 36.63 25.34
N LYS A 732 2.41 35.30 25.23
CA LYS A 732 3.56 34.47 24.82
C LYS A 732 3.98 34.75 23.38
N ILE A 733 3.02 34.93 22.47
CA ILE A 733 3.29 35.29 21.06
C ILE A 733 3.97 36.66 21.00
N GLY A 734 3.46 37.64 21.75
CA GLY A 734 4.10 38.95 21.90
C GLY A 734 5.55 38.86 22.42
N LEU A 735 5.78 38.04 23.46
CA LEU A 735 7.12 37.78 23.99
C LEU A 735 8.05 37.15 22.94
N GLN A 736 7.56 36.21 22.15
CA GLN A 736 8.33 35.60 21.07
C GLN A 736 8.69 36.63 20.00
N ALA A 737 7.75 37.45 19.56
CA ALA A 737 7.97 38.50 18.57
C ALA A 737 9.00 39.54 19.07
N VAL A 738 8.88 40.00 20.31
CA VAL A 738 9.86 40.93 20.92
C VAL A 738 11.24 40.29 21.00
N ARG A 739 11.35 39.04 21.46
CA ARG A 739 12.63 38.33 21.53
C ARG A 739 13.26 38.14 20.16
N LEU A 740 12.46 37.80 19.15
CA LEU A 740 12.93 37.70 17.76
C LEU A 740 13.50 39.04 17.30
N SER A 741 12.74 40.13 17.45
CA SER A 741 13.19 41.47 17.06
C SER A 741 14.48 41.91 17.76
N ARG A 742 14.64 41.60 19.06
CA ARG A 742 15.87 41.89 19.82
C ARG A 742 17.06 41.04 19.37
N LYS A 743 16.82 39.79 18.98
CA LYS A 743 17.84 38.87 18.50
C LYS A 743 18.35 39.29 17.10
N THR A 744 17.47 39.84 16.26
CA THR A 744 17.77 40.20 14.87
C THR A 744 18.13 41.67 14.67
N ALA A 745 17.93 42.53 15.67
CA ALA A 745 18.26 43.96 15.60
C ALA A 745 19.73 44.22 15.27
N ARG A 746 19.97 45.04 14.26
CA ARG A 746 21.28 45.66 14.00
C ARG A 746 21.49 46.82 14.97
N PRO A 747 22.74 47.30 15.17
CA PRO A 747 23.01 48.44 16.04
C PRO A 747 22.26 49.73 15.69
N THR A 748 21.82 49.86 14.43
CA THR A 748 21.03 50.99 13.92
C THR A 748 19.54 50.84 14.16
N ASP A 749 19.05 49.62 14.44
CA ASP A 749 17.62 49.34 14.60
C ASP A 749 17.17 49.67 16.03
N SER A 750 16.20 50.57 16.17
CA SER A 750 15.66 50.94 17.48
C SER A 750 14.48 50.04 17.85
N ILE A 751 14.66 49.17 18.84
CA ILE A 751 13.56 48.34 19.38
C ILE A 751 12.41 49.21 19.88
N SER A 752 12.72 50.37 20.47
CA SER A 752 11.73 51.35 20.95
C SER A 752 10.97 52.07 19.84
N SER A 753 11.46 52.10 18.59
CA SER A 753 10.69 52.64 17.47
C SER A 753 9.74 51.61 16.86
N ALA A 754 10.11 50.32 16.90
CA ALA A 754 9.26 49.24 16.41
C ALA A 754 8.15 48.88 17.42
N TRP A 755 8.47 48.87 18.71
CA TRP A 755 7.54 48.54 19.80
C TRP A 755 7.22 49.77 20.66
N ASP A 756 5.94 50.18 20.67
CA ASP A 756 5.47 51.28 21.52
C ASP A 756 5.31 50.80 22.98
N SER A 757 6.39 50.98 23.75
CA SER A 757 6.41 50.64 25.18
C SER A 757 5.36 51.43 25.98
N SER A 758 5.03 52.65 25.57
CA SER A 758 4.08 53.50 26.30
C SER A 758 2.64 53.02 26.11
N ALA A 759 2.29 52.62 24.89
CA ALA A 759 1.01 51.98 24.60
C ALA A 759 0.89 50.64 25.33
N PHE A 760 1.96 49.84 25.38
CA PHE A 760 1.92 48.56 26.10
C PHE A 760 1.73 48.71 27.61
N GLU A 761 2.32 49.73 28.25
CA GLU A 761 2.07 49.98 29.69
C GLU A 761 0.58 50.24 29.96
N LYS A 762 -0.13 50.96 29.07
CA LYS A 762 -1.58 51.13 29.19
C LYS A 762 -2.33 49.80 29.07
N VAL A 763 -1.95 48.94 28.12
CA VAL A 763 -2.54 47.60 27.97
C VAL A 763 -2.29 46.75 29.23
N LYS A 764 -1.09 46.82 29.79
CA LYS A 764 -0.72 46.12 31.03
C LYS A 764 -1.52 46.62 32.23
N GLU A 765 -1.73 47.92 32.37
CA GLU A 765 -2.60 48.49 33.40
C GLU A 765 -4.06 48.05 33.23
N GLN A 766 -4.57 48.00 31.99
CA GLN A 766 -5.91 47.48 31.70
C GLN A 766 -6.04 45.99 32.11
N LEU A 767 -5.03 45.16 31.81
CA LEU A 767 -5.00 43.75 32.22
C LEU A 767 -4.89 43.59 33.75
N ALA A 768 -4.17 44.48 34.44
CA ALA A 768 -4.05 44.48 35.89
C ALA A 768 -5.34 44.89 36.61
N ASN A 769 -6.09 45.82 36.01
CA ASN A 769 -7.32 46.37 36.59
C ASN A 769 -8.59 45.66 36.10
N SER A 770 -8.51 44.80 35.08
CA SER A 770 -9.67 44.07 34.56
C SER A 770 -10.20 43.06 35.58
N GLU A 771 -11.50 43.11 35.86
CA GLU A 771 -12.20 42.11 36.67
C GLU A 771 -12.00 40.67 36.15
N ARG A 772 -11.79 40.51 34.84
CA ARG A 772 -11.57 39.20 34.19
C ARG A 772 -10.19 38.61 34.48
N PHE A 773 -9.16 39.45 34.68
CA PHE A 773 -7.75 39.00 34.68
C PHE A 773 -6.90 39.48 35.86
N LYS A 774 -7.39 40.40 36.71
CA LYS A 774 -6.67 40.88 37.91
C LYS A 774 -6.27 39.74 38.85
N GLY A 775 -7.08 38.69 38.91
CA GLY A 775 -6.85 37.50 39.73
C GLY A 775 -5.93 36.45 39.11
N SER A 776 -5.31 36.69 37.95
CA SER A 776 -4.46 35.72 37.24
C SER A 776 -2.97 36.05 37.35
N PRO A 777 -2.21 35.44 38.28
CA PRO A 777 -0.79 35.71 38.45
C PRO A 777 0.04 35.43 37.19
N ALA A 778 -0.39 34.46 36.39
CA ALA A 778 0.28 34.08 35.15
C ALA A 778 0.21 35.21 34.10
N ILE A 779 -0.97 35.82 33.91
CA ILE A 779 -1.15 36.96 32.98
C ILE A 779 -0.32 38.16 33.46
N GLN A 780 -0.39 38.47 34.76
CA GLN A 780 0.38 39.58 35.35
C GLN A 780 1.90 39.36 35.24
N SER A 781 2.35 38.11 35.34
CA SER A 781 3.76 37.75 35.17
C SER A 781 4.22 37.92 33.72
N LEU A 782 3.46 37.38 32.76
CA LEU A 782 3.77 37.48 31.33
C LEU A 782 3.73 38.94 30.84
N ALA A 783 2.76 39.73 31.28
CA ALA A 783 2.68 41.15 30.94
C ALA A 783 3.87 41.95 31.50
N ARG A 784 4.30 41.67 32.75
CA ARG A 784 5.52 42.26 33.31
C ARG A 784 6.78 41.85 32.55
N GLN A 785 6.88 40.60 32.12
CA GLN A 785 8.00 40.12 31.33
C GLN A 785 8.05 40.79 29.94
N LEU A 786 6.90 41.02 29.31
CA LEU A 786 6.83 41.68 28.02
C LEU A 786 7.26 43.15 28.16
N SER A 787 6.72 43.85 29.15
CA SER A 787 7.10 45.22 29.53
C SER A 787 8.61 45.36 29.81
N SER A 788 9.22 44.43 30.55
CA SER A 788 10.66 44.49 30.83
C SER A 788 11.55 44.25 29.60
N LEU A 789 11.08 43.49 28.62
CA LEU A 789 11.79 43.30 27.35
C LEU A 789 11.65 44.51 26.41
N LEU A 790 10.65 45.35 26.59
CA LEU A 790 10.44 46.59 25.83
C LEU A 790 11.24 47.77 26.40
N ALA A 791 11.62 47.72 27.68
CA ALA A 791 12.44 48.73 28.31
C ALA A 791 13.86 48.77 27.70
N PRO A 792 14.47 49.97 27.54
CA PRO A 792 15.85 50.10 27.08
C PRO A 792 16.81 49.38 28.04
N PRO A 793 17.90 48.78 27.55
CA PRO A 793 18.87 48.12 28.41
C PRO A 793 19.50 49.15 29.36
N THR A 794 19.18 49.05 30.64
CA THR A 794 19.92 49.75 31.69
C THR A 794 21.32 49.13 31.79
N GLY A 795 22.35 49.98 31.84
CA GLY A 795 23.77 49.60 31.74
C GLY A 795 24.37 48.76 32.88
N GLU A 796 23.57 47.98 33.60
CA GLU A 796 24.02 47.09 34.66
C GLU A 796 23.45 45.67 34.45
N ASN A 797 24.00 44.94 33.46
CA ASN A 797 24.11 43.47 33.46
C ASN A 797 24.83 42.96 32.21
N ALA A 798 25.94 43.61 31.85
CA ALA A 798 26.93 43.04 30.95
C ALA A 798 27.90 42.13 31.73
N SER A 799 27.42 40.98 32.21
CA SER A 799 28.25 39.77 32.45
C SER A 799 27.48 38.70 33.24
N VAL A 800 26.89 37.71 32.57
CA VAL A 800 27.06 36.29 32.97
C VAL A 800 26.96 35.44 31.71
N ASN A 801 28.04 35.41 30.93
CA ASN A 801 28.35 34.28 30.08
C ASN A 801 28.87 33.17 31.00
N LYS A 802 27.97 32.32 31.54
CA LYS A 802 28.40 31.06 32.16
C LYS A 802 28.44 30.01 31.06
N LYS A 803 29.66 29.75 30.58
CA LYS A 803 30.03 28.52 29.85
C LYS A 803 29.29 27.33 30.46
N ARG A 804 28.40 26.71 29.69
CA ARG A 804 28.02 25.31 29.93
C ARG A 804 28.62 24.49 28.80
N LYS A 805 29.54 23.66 29.25
CA LYS A 805 30.36 22.67 28.57
C LYS A 805 29.60 21.93 27.46
N GLU A 806 30.24 21.79 26.30
CA GLU A 806 29.93 20.77 25.31
C GLU A 806 29.87 19.40 25.99
N THR A 807 28.72 18.74 25.84
CA THR A 807 28.62 17.29 25.82
C THR A 807 27.68 16.96 24.68
N THR A 808 28.28 16.45 23.61
CA THR A 808 27.65 15.68 22.53
C THR A 808 26.62 14.69 23.09
N GLY A 809 25.42 14.69 22.50
CA GLY A 809 24.37 13.72 22.80
C GLY A 809 23.18 13.96 21.88
N GLU A 810 22.84 12.93 21.11
CA GLU A 810 21.78 12.84 20.11
C GLU A 810 20.41 13.39 20.52
N VAL A 811 19.70 13.84 19.48
CA VAL A 811 18.27 14.12 19.49
C VAL A 811 17.52 12.80 19.29
N THR A 812 16.67 12.43 20.23
CA THR A 812 15.54 11.52 19.99
C THR A 812 14.25 12.09 20.58
N ILE A 813 13.17 11.71 19.90
CA ILE A 813 11.79 12.20 19.93
C ILE A 813 10.94 11.26 20.82
N ASN A 814 9.73 11.71 21.21
CA ASN A 814 8.69 11.05 22.05
C ASN A 814 8.94 11.19 23.58
N GLY A 815 7.97 11.43 24.46
CA GLY A 815 6.51 11.30 24.47
C GLY A 815 6.14 10.55 25.76
N ALA A 816 5.24 11.10 26.58
CA ALA A 816 4.50 10.49 27.72
C ALA A 816 4.59 11.23 29.07
N GLU A 817 3.41 11.45 29.67
CA GLU A 817 3.16 12.04 30.98
C GLU A 817 3.44 11.04 32.12
N SER A 818 3.91 11.53 33.29
CA SER A 818 3.60 10.91 34.58
C SER A 818 3.89 11.85 35.77
N GLU A 819 3.00 11.80 36.76
CA GLU A 819 2.94 12.63 37.99
C GLU A 819 4.09 12.36 39.02
N PRO A 820 4.36 13.28 39.98
CA PRO A 820 5.55 13.19 40.83
C PRO A 820 5.32 12.53 42.21
N ARG A 821 6.06 11.46 42.51
CA ARG A 821 6.24 10.93 43.88
C ARG A 821 7.32 11.69 44.68
N LYS A 822 6.92 12.27 45.82
CA LYS A 822 7.77 12.98 46.80
C LYS A 822 8.68 12.03 47.60
N LYS A 823 9.99 12.31 47.69
CA LYS A 823 10.91 11.74 48.70
C LYS A 823 11.28 12.76 49.78
N ARG A 824 10.96 12.44 51.05
CA ARG A 824 11.33 13.19 52.28
C ARG A 824 12.78 12.90 52.70
N LYS A 825 13.48 13.95 53.15
CA LYS A 825 14.82 13.93 53.76
C LYS A 825 14.81 13.42 55.20
N LYS A 826 15.78 12.55 55.53
CA LYS A 826 16.16 12.12 56.89
C LYS A 826 16.84 13.26 57.67
N VAL A 827 16.46 13.45 58.93
CA VAL A 827 17.24 14.18 59.95
C VAL A 827 17.54 13.23 61.11
N LYS A 828 18.79 13.34 61.62
CA LYS A 828 19.49 12.47 62.56
C LYS A 828 19.01 12.72 64.00
N LYS A 829 18.79 11.63 64.76
CA LYS A 829 18.39 11.57 66.17
C LYS A 829 19.41 12.18 67.15
N GLN A 830 18.91 12.75 68.25
CA GLN A 830 19.60 12.87 69.53
C GLN A 830 19.00 11.88 70.56
N LYS A 831 19.88 11.31 71.38
CA LYS A 831 19.69 10.26 72.40
C LYS A 831 18.75 10.70 73.54
N THR A 832 17.98 9.78 74.13
CA THR A 832 18.36 9.04 75.37
C THR A 832 17.27 8.06 75.86
N ASN A 833 17.72 6.83 76.13
CA ASN A 833 17.41 5.92 77.24
C ASN A 833 16.04 5.29 77.53
N LYS A 834 16.15 3.96 77.74
CA LYS A 834 15.55 3.07 78.76
C LYS A 834 14.32 2.22 78.39
N THR A 835 14.64 0.96 78.05
CA THR A 835 14.23 -0.31 78.71
C THR A 835 12.76 -0.60 79.02
N ALA A 836 12.30 -1.75 78.50
CA ALA A 836 11.49 -2.84 79.09
C ALA A 836 10.52 -3.38 78.02
N THR A 837 10.81 -4.52 77.37
CA THR A 837 10.40 -5.92 77.71
C THR A 837 8.89 -6.21 77.61
N ASN A 838 8.60 -7.32 76.91
CA ASN A 838 7.39 -8.17 76.91
C ASN A 838 6.18 -7.62 76.15
N ASP A 839 5.35 -8.41 75.48
CA ASP A 839 5.26 -9.86 75.18
C ASP A 839 4.30 -10.01 73.97
N ASP A 840 4.35 -11.20 73.37
CA ASP A 840 3.49 -11.79 72.32
C ASP A 840 3.79 -11.48 70.83
#